data_AF-A0A844YZ65-F1
#
_entry.id   AF-A0A844YZ65-F1
#
_cell.length_a   1.000
_cell.length_b   1.000
_cell.length_c   1.000
_cell.angle_alpha   90.00
_cell.angle_beta   90.00
_cell.angle_gamma   90.00
#
_symmetry.space_group_name_H-M   'P 1'
#
loop_
_entity.id
_entity.type
_entity.pdbx_description
1 polymer ?
#
loop_
_entity_poly.entity_id
_entity_poly.type
_entity_poly.pdbx_seq_one_letter_code
_entity_poly.pdbx_strand_id
1 'polypeptide(L)'
;MRAAGGLALAAGLCLAGPVVAQEAPAEWNHFPTPARAPRGAPNVLVVLTDDVGFSAVTSLGGPIPTPTFDYLAQNGLTYNRFHVTAMCSPTRAALLTGRNHHAVGYGAIANVAVDEAGYTSIIPESAATIADVLRMNGYATAFFGKNHNTPDWELGPTGPFDHWPNGMGFDYFYGYNGPATDHFNPELVENRNPIRRDRTDETYHLDRDLADRMVDWLHAQNSLQPDQPFLMYYAPSAMHGPQQVPREWIDRFAGQFDRGYDVMRQEIFARQKAQGLIPQDAALAPRPSGIPAWDSLTPLQQRNSARLMEVAAAHMAYMDFQFGRVIEALRQSGELDNTLILYVQGDNGAAMHELGGTLNTYESFAQIEESDEELAVGLNRAGSEDAFGNYPAGWAYAMNTPFPWGKAIASHLGGTRNALVAFWPQRITERGAIRPQYSHVIDIAPTIYEAVGITPPAVVDGVEQQPIDGVSLAATFTSAAAPEVRTEQYYEMLGSRAFYRDGWLANTAVTWQPWSLNDYNPLTLPWELYNLDEDFSQTRNLAASNPEKLAELQAAFDVAGARYNVLPLQADYLARLNPNRRPHALSPQGSYVYYPGEMRYPIASWPNVTPNWTAEARLTASTAADSGPVFVMGMRFTGYGLALEQGVPVFTYNPTGRPQERMTVRAPAPLAAGEHTVTVAFRPEGRGVRLALSVDGTEVAAASDDRFYRVFAGNALIGRPMIDDRTGPMRCDCDITNVTITIN
;
A
#
# COMPACT_ATOMS: atom_id res chain seq x y z
N MET A 1 77.57 -25.43 56.42
CA MET A 1 77.50 -24.02 55.98
C MET A 1 77.91 -23.94 54.52
N ARG A 2 77.11 -23.23 53.72
CA ARG A 2 77.28 -22.78 52.32
C ARG A 2 78.54 -23.25 51.57
N ALA A 3 78.35 -23.91 50.43
CA ALA A 3 79.34 -23.95 49.34
C ALA A 3 78.63 -23.98 47.99
N ALA A 4 79.09 -23.10 47.10
CA ALA A 4 78.64 -22.93 45.73
C ALA A 4 79.11 -24.07 44.81
N GLY A 5 78.33 -24.36 43.77
CA GLY A 5 78.71 -25.25 42.67
C GLY A 5 77.66 -25.17 41.57
N GLY A 6 78.01 -24.59 40.41
CA GLY A 6 77.09 -24.28 39.33
C GLY A 6 76.67 -25.48 38.47
N LEU A 7 75.66 -25.28 37.64
CA LEU A 7 75.41 -26.09 36.45
C LEU A 7 74.83 -25.20 35.33
N ALA A 8 75.25 -25.53 34.11
CA ALA A 8 75.22 -24.72 32.90
C ALA A 8 73.80 -24.44 32.35
N LEU A 9 73.57 -23.21 31.88
CA LEU A 9 72.52 -22.92 30.91
C LEU A 9 73.05 -23.29 29.51
N ALA A 10 72.49 -24.33 28.92
CA ALA A 10 72.67 -24.63 27.50
C ALA A 10 71.80 -23.66 26.68
N ALA A 11 72.43 -22.71 26.00
CA ALA A 11 71.78 -21.88 25.00
C ALA A 11 71.53 -22.72 23.74
N GLY A 12 70.34 -23.30 23.63
CA GLY A 12 69.85 -23.84 22.35
C GLY A 12 69.50 -22.67 21.44
N LEU A 13 70.37 -22.34 20.48
CA LEU A 13 69.99 -21.51 19.33
C LEU A 13 68.94 -22.28 18.52
N CYS A 14 67.66 -21.97 18.72
CA CYS A 14 66.67 -22.18 17.68
C CYS A 14 66.98 -21.19 16.56
N LEU A 15 67.68 -21.66 15.52
CA LEU A 15 67.73 -20.98 14.23
C LEU A 15 66.28 -20.96 13.69
N ALA A 16 65.54 -19.89 13.99
CA ALA A 16 64.38 -19.54 13.18
C ALA A 16 64.91 -19.37 11.76
N GLY A 17 64.50 -20.26 10.85
CA GLY A 17 64.81 -20.12 9.43
C GLY A 17 64.40 -18.73 8.94
N PRO A 18 65.02 -18.22 7.87
CA PRO A 18 64.69 -16.90 7.35
C PRO A 18 63.18 -16.85 7.12
N VAL A 19 62.50 -15.95 7.83
CA VAL A 19 61.15 -15.54 7.44
C VAL A 19 61.31 -15.04 6.01
N VAL A 20 60.77 -15.79 5.06
CA VAL A 20 60.70 -15.35 3.67
C VAL A 20 59.75 -14.16 3.70
N ALA A 21 60.31 -12.96 3.78
CA ALA A 21 59.55 -11.74 3.54
C ALA A 21 59.09 -11.81 2.08
N GLN A 22 57.83 -12.19 1.89
CA GLN A 22 57.20 -12.16 0.57
C GLN A 22 56.91 -10.70 0.27
N GLU A 23 57.48 -10.16 -0.81
CA GLU A 23 57.08 -8.84 -1.30
C GLU A 23 55.58 -8.86 -1.56
N ALA A 24 54.86 -7.85 -1.04
CA ALA A 24 53.45 -7.70 -1.36
C ALA A 24 53.30 -7.60 -2.88
N PRO A 25 52.34 -8.32 -3.49
CA PRO A 25 52.11 -8.19 -4.93
C PRO A 25 51.80 -6.74 -5.28
N ALA A 26 52.22 -6.30 -6.46
CA ALA A 26 52.00 -4.93 -6.93
C ALA A 26 50.50 -4.57 -7.03
N GLU A 27 49.63 -5.59 -7.17
CA GLU A 27 48.17 -5.44 -7.22
C GLU A 27 47.48 -6.55 -6.41
N TRP A 28 46.47 -6.16 -5.63
CA TRP A 28 45.65 -7.08 -4.83
C TRP A 28 44.52 -7.66 -5.69
N ASN A 29 44.74 -8.82 -6.30
CA ASN A 29 43.80 -9.44 -7.26
C ASN A 29 42.73 -10.36 -6.64
N HIS A 30 42.59 -10.33 -5.31
CA HIS A 30 41.69 -11.25 -4.57
C HIS A 30 40.42 -10.60 -4.05
N PHE A 31 40.22 -9.29 -4.27
CA PHE A 31 38.95 -8.66 -3.95
C PHE A 31 37.84 -9.21 -4.87
N PRO A 32 36.66 -9.55 -4.33
CA PRO A 32 35.52 -9.94 -5.16
C PRO A 32 35.21 -8.85 -6.17
N THR A 33 35.10 -9.22 -7.44
CA THR A 33 34.65 -8.28 -8.48
C THR A 33 33.14 -8.15 -8.37
N PRO A 34 32.58 -6.94 -8.17
CA PRO A 34 31.14 -6.74 -8.14
C PRO A 34 30.49 -7.20 -9.46
N ALA A 35 29.27 -7.72 -9.39
CA ALA A 35 28.47 -7.97 -10.57
C ALA A 35 28.28 -6.67 -11.37
N ARG A 36 28.28 -6.77 -12.70
CA ARG A 36 28.04 -5.63 -13.58
C ARG A 36 26.83 -5.93 -14.46
N ALA A 37 26.00 -4.92 -14.65
CA ALA A 37 24.89 -5.00 -15.58
C ALA A 37 25.38 -5.27 -17.01
N PRO A 38 24.54 -5.90 -17.87
CA PRO A 38 24.85 -6.03 -19.28
C PRO A 38 25.18 -4.68 -19.91
N ARG A 39 26.13 -4.67 -20.84
CA ARG A 39 26.59 -3.42 -21.47
C ARG A 39 25.42 -2.73 -22.19
N GLY A 40 25.16 -1.48 -21.84
CA GLY A 40 24.09 -0.67 -22.44
C GLY A 40 22.69 -1.05 -21.96
N ALA A 41 22.57 -1.81 -20.88
CA ALA A 41 21.29 -2.06 -20.25
C ALA A 41 20.65 -0.73 -19.80
N PRO A 42 19.32 -0.56 -19.96
CA PRO A 42 18.65 0.67 -19.57
C PRO A 42 18.53 0.78 -18.06
N ASN A 43 18.33 1.99 -17.57
CA ASN A 43 17.70 2.19 -16.28
C ASN A 43 16.24 1.70 -16.34
N VAL A 44 15.67 1.33 -15.21
CA VAL A 44 14.29 0.87 -15.11
C VAL A 44 13.56 1.72 -14.07
N LEU A 45 12.44 2.32 -14.46
CA LEU A 45 11.51 3.01 -13.56
C LEU A 45 10.14 2.37 -13.68
N VAL A 46 9.71 1.67 -12.63
CA VAL A 46 8.35 1.12 -12.55
C VAL A 46 7.52 2.06 -11.70
N VAL A 47 6.39 2.54 -12.23
CA VAL A 47 5.43 3.38 -11.51
C VAL A 47 4.12 2.61 -11.34
N LEU A 48 3.59 2.57 -10.12
CA LEU A 48 2.33 1.91 -9.81
C LEU A 48 1.47 2.82 -8.92
N THR A 49 0.47 3.49 -9.51
CA THR A 49 -0.44 4.34 -8.74
C THR A 49 -1.49 3.54 -7.99
N ASP A 50 -1.92 4.02 -6.83
CA ASP A 50 -2.84 3.32 -5.91
C ASP A 50 -4.32 3.74 -6.15
N ASP A 51 -5.21 2.76 -6.34
CA ASP A 51 -6.67 2.95 -6.49
C ASP A 51 -7.16 3.84 -7.66
N VAL A 52 -6.34 4.02 -8.69
CA VAL A 52 -6.72 4.84 -9.85
C VAL A 52 -7.47 4.03 -10.89
N GLY A 53 -8.69 4.46 -11.26
CA GLY A 53 -9.47 3.82 -12.31
C GLY A 53 -8.91 4.03 -13.72
N PHE A 54 -9.20 3.10 -14.63
CA PHE A 54 -8.74 3.11 -16.03
C PHE A 54 -8.90 4.46 -16.73
N SER A 55 -9.96 5.19 -16.43
CA SER A 55 -10.34 6.42 -17.14
C SER A 55 -10.30 7.67 -16.26
N ALA A 56 -9.49 7.65 -15.20
CA ALA A 56 -9.38 8.79 -14.29
C ALA A 56 -8.70 10.00 -14.96
N VAL A 57 -7.71 9.75 -15.82
CA VAL A 57 -6.78 10.76 -16.35
C VAL A 57 -7.03 11.14 -17.81
N THR A 58 -6.58 12.32 -18.22
CA THR A 58 -6.86 12.95 -19.53
C THR A 58 -6.47 12.10 -20.75
N SER A 59 -5.28 11.48 -20.76
CA SER A 59 -4.87 10.57 -21.84
C SER A 59 -5.67 9.27 -21.92
N LEU A 60 -6.47 8.96 -20.88
CA LEU A 60 -7.36 7.80 -20.84
C LEU A 60 -8.85 8.22 -20.94
N GLY A 61 -9.10 9.46 -21.38
CA GLY A 61 -10.42 10.06 -21.57
C GLY A 61 -11.03 10.68 -20.30
N GLY A 62 -10.33 10.62 -19.18
CA GLY A 62 -10.75 11.14 -17.88
C GLY A 62 -10.73 12.66 -17.74
N PRO A 63 -11.30 13.19 -16.64
CA PRO A 63 -11.33 14.62 -16.38
C PRO A 63 -10.07 15.17 -15.70
N ILE A 64 -9.23 14.31 -15.09
CA ILE A 64 -8.12 14.76 -14.25
C ILE A 64 -6.90 15.07 -15.13
N PRO A 65 -6.39 16.31 -15.14
CA PRO A 65 -5.18 16.66 -15.87
C PRO A 65 -3.95 16.04 -15.20
N THR A 66 -3.19 15.28 -15.98
CA THR A 66 -1.93 14.64 -15.56
C THR A 66 -0.86 14.87 -16.64
N PRO A 67 -0.30 16.09 -16.74
CA PRO A 67 0.65 16.45 -17.81
C PRO A 67 1.88 15.53 -17.88
N THR A 68 2.34 14.95 -16.77
CA THR A 68 3.49 14.04 -16.78
C THR A 68 3.10 12.69 -17.38
N PHE A 69 2.02 12.07 -16.90
CA PHE A 69 1.48 10.85 -17.50
C PHE A 69 1.12 11.06 -18.98
N ASP A 70 0.50 12.19 -19.32
CA ASP A 70 0.12 12.54 -20.68
C ASP A 70 1.34 12.66 -21.60
N TYR A 71 2.43 13.26 -21.11
CA TYR A 71 3.70 13.31 -21.85
C TYR A 71 4.24 11.91 -22.11
N LEU A 72 4.23 11.02 -21.11
CA LEU A 72 4.71 9.65 -21.28
C LEU A 72 3.83 8.86 -22.27
N ALA A 73 2.51 8.97 -22.16
CA ALA A 73 1.57 8.31 -23.06
C ALA A 73 1.72 8.81 -24.51
N GLN A 74 1.80 10.12 -24.72
CA GLN A 74 1.96 10.73 -26.04
C GLN A 74 3.31 10.42 -26.70
N ASN A 75 4.32 10.06 -25.92
CA ASN A 75 5.66 9.76 -26.43
C ASN A 75 6.07 8.30 -26.23
N GLY A 76 5.12 7.44 -25.86
CA GLY A 76 5.32 6.02 -25.63
C GLY A 76 4.17 5.19 -26.20
N LEU A 77 3.95 4.05 -25.57
CA LEU A 77 2.95 3.05 -25.94
C LEU A 77 1.93 2.89 -24.82
N THR A 78 0.65 3.03 -25.12
CA THR A 78 -0.43 2.84 -24.15
C THR A 78 -1.11 1.48 -24.38
N TYR A 79 -1.04 0.60 -23.39
CA TYR A 79 -1.73 -0.68 -23.38
C TYR A 79 -3.13 -0.48 -22.78
N ASN A 80 -4.17 -0.60 -23.62
CA ASN A 80 -5.56 -0.40 -23.21
C ASN A 80 -6.28 -1.70 -22.79
N ARG A 81 -5.60 -2.85 -22.95
CA ARG A 81 -6.01 -4.19 -22.48
C ARG A 81 -4.98 -4.77 -21.51
N PHE A 82 -4.38 -3.90 -20.69
CA PHE A 82 -3.52 -4.30 -19.58
C PHE A 82 -4.37 -4.61 -18.34
N HIS A 83 -3.97 -5.64 -17.59
CA HIS A 83 -4.73 -6.10 -16.44
C HIS A 83 -3.85 -6.21 -15.20
N VAL A 84 -4.45 -5.91 -14.06
CA VAL A 84 -3.93 -6.08 -12.72
C VAL A 84 -4.85 -7.04 -11.98
N THR A 85 -4.53 -7.34 -10.72
CA THR A 85 -5.48 -8.03 -9.85
C THR A 85 -6.57 -7.04 -9.38
N ALA A 86 -7.54 -7.50 -8.59
CA ALA A 86 -8.58 -6.61 -8.06
C ALA A 86 -8.22 -5.90 -6.74
N MET A 87 -7.02 -6.10 -6.18
CA MET A 87 -6.56 -5.43 -4.96
C MET A 87 -5.05 -5.15 -4.93
N CYS A 88 -4.67 -4.19 -4.10
CA CYS A 88 -3.33 -3.62 -3.98
C CYS A 88 -2.21 -4.63 -3.68
N SER A 89 -2.14 -5.24 -2.49
CA SER A 89 -1.05 -6.18 -2.14
C SER A 89 -0.90 -7.33 -3.15
N PRO A 90 -2.00 -7.97 -3.61
CA PRO A 90 -1.93 -8.99 -4.66
C PRO A 90 -1.30 -8.52 -5.97
N THR A 91 -1.68 -7.34 -6.47
CA THR A 91 -1.06 -6.76 -7.68
C THR A 91 0.43 -6.48 -7.46
N ARG A 92 0.81 -5.94 -6.31
CA ARG A 92 2.20 -5.59 -5.99
C ARG A 92 3.07 -6.85 -5.90
N ALA A 93 2.60 -7.91 -5.25
CA ALA A 93 3.30 -9.19 -5.21
C ALA A 93 3.46 -9.81 -6.60
N ALA A 94 2.39 -9.74 -7.41
CA ALA A 94 2.43 -10.24 -8.79
C ALA A 94 3.39 -9.44 -9.68
N LEU A 95 3.41 -8.12 -9.54
CA LEU A 95 4.36 -7.23 -10.22
C LEU A 95 5.80 -7.57 -9.83
N LEU A 96 6.08 -7.60 -8.52
CA LEU A 96 7.44 -7.78 -8.01
C LEU A 96 8.03 -9.15 -8.37
N THR A 97 7.20 -10.17 -8.56
CA THR A 97 7.68 -11.55 -8.78
C THR A 97 7.49 -12.05 -10.21
N GLY A 98 6.67 -11.40 -11.03
CA GLY A 98 6.28 -11.89 -12.36
C GLY A 98 5.41 -13.15 -12.32
N ARG A 99 4.78 -13.43 -11.18
CA ARG A 99 4.04 -14.68 -10.90
C ARG A 99 2.65 -14.36 -10.40
N ASN A 100 1.73 -15.31 -10.54
CA ASN A 100 0.37 -15.09 -10.08
C ASN A 100 0.32 -14.90 -8.56
N HIS A 101 -0.53 -13.98 -8.10
CA HIS A 101 -0.55 -13.55 -6.71
C HIS A 101 -0.82 -14.69 -5.70
N HIS A 102 -1.69 -15.66 -6.00
CA HIS A 102 -1.86 -16.86 -5.17
C HIS A 102 -0.65 -17.80 -5.19
N ALA A 103 0.11 -17.86 -6.29
CA ALA A 103 1.31 -18.69 -6.36
C ALA A 103 2.44 -18.18 -5.47
N VAL A 104 2.33 -16.94 -4.97
CA VAL A 104 3.29 -16.28 -4.08
C VAL A 104 2.67 -15.87 -2.75
N GLY A 105 1.57 -16.52 -2.34
CA GLY A 105 0.97 -16.32 -1.01
C GLY A 105 0.02 -15.13 -0.88
N TYR A 106 -0.15 -14.30 -1.90
CA TYR A 106 -0.93 -13.06 -1.88
C TYR A 106 -2.32 -13.20 -2.54
N GLY A 107 -3.09 -14.20 -2.15
CA GLY A 107 -4.48 -14.38 -2.59
C GLY A 107 -5.43 -13.26 -2.15
N ALA A 108 -5.07 -12.54 -1.08
CA ALA A 108 -5.76 -11.33 -0.63
C ALA A 108 -4.75 -10.31 -0.08
N ILE A 109 -5.22 -9.17 0.45
CA ILE A 109 -4.35 -8.18 1.11
C ILE A 109 -3.76 -8.75 2.41
N ALA A 110 -2.55 -8.27 2.78
CA ALA A 110 -1.80 -8.77 3.94
C ALA A 110 -2.59 -8.77 5.25
N ASN A 111 -3.49 -7.80 5.43
CA ASN A 111 -4.27 -7.61 6.65
C ASN A 111 -5.39 -8.64 6.84
N VAL A 112 -5.68 -9.46 5.82
CA VAL A 112 -6.68 -10.55 5.86
C VAL A 112 -6.06 -11.91 5.50
N ALA A 113 -4.75 -12.06 5.73
CA ALA A 113 -4.04 -13.33 5.57
C ALA A 113 -4.68 -14.44 6.39
N VAL A 114 -4.59 -15.67 5.88
CA VAL A 114 -5.01 -16.89 6.56
C VAL A 114 -3.99 -18.00 6.37
N ASP A 115 -3.99 -18.98 7.26
CA ASP A 115 -3.15 -20.19 7.20
C ASP A 115 -3.65 -21.17 6.13
N GLU A 116 -3.62 -20.75 4.87
CA GLU A 116 -3.95 -21.54 3.69
C GLU A 116 -2.94 -21.27 2.58
N ALA A 117 -2.61 -22.30 1.80
CA ALA A 117 -1.72 -22.16 0.66
C ALA A 117 -2.23 -21.07 -0.28
N GLY A 118 -1.35 -20.15 -0.65
CA GLY A 118 -1.68 -19.01 -1.51
C GLY A 118 -2.33 -17.81 -0.79
N TYR A 119 -2.61 -17.88 0.51
CA TYR A 119 -3.23 -16.78 1.28
C TYR A 119 -2.44 -16.36 2.54
N THR A 120 -1.21 -16.86 2.69
CA THR A 120 -0.34 -16.57 3.84
C THR A 120 0.14 -15.12 3.89
N SER A 121 0.10 -14.40 2.77
CA SER A 121 0.71 -13.07 2.59
C SER A 121 2.22 -13.05 2.86
N ILE A 122 2.89 -14.16 2.55
CA ILE A 122 4.34 -14.31 2.58
C ILE A 122 4.80 -14.63 1.17
N ILE A 123 5.63 -13.76 0.57
CA ILE A 123 6.29 -14.09 -0.70
C ILE A 123 7.34 -15.16 -0.38
N PRO A 124 7.23 -16.37 -0.94
CA PRO A 124 8.16 -17.45 -0.61
C PRO A 124 9.54 -17.17 -1.21
N GLU A 125 10.60 -17.71 -0.60
CA GLU A 125 11.98 -17.63 -1.10
C GLU A 125 12.15 -18.21 -2.52
N SER A 126 11.23 -19.09 -2.95
CA SER A 126 11.15 -19.61 -4.32
C SER A 126 10.62 -18.60 -5.34
N ALA A 127 10.27 -17.39 -4.94
CA ALA A 127 9.72 -16.33 -5.76
C ALA A 127 10.53 -15.03 -5.63
N ALA A 128 11.83 -15.08 -5.95
CA ALA A 128 12.70 -13.92 -5.97
C ALA A 128 12.09 -12.77 -6.79
N THR A 129 12.26 -11.56 -6.27
CA THR A 129 11.68 -10.36 -6.86
C THR A 129 12.53 -9.81 -8.01
N ILE A 130 11.95 -8.89 -8.79
CA ILE A 130 12.68 -8.12 -9.82
C ILE A 130 13.90 -7.45 -9.20
N ALA A 131 13.76 -6.88 -8.00
CA ALA A 131 14.86 -6.17 -7.34
C ALA A 131 15.97 -7.13 -6.90
N ASP A 132 15.66 -8.31 -6.36
CA ASP A 132 16.67 -9.33 -6.05
C ASP A 132 17.48 -9.71 -7.28
N VAL A 133 16.79 -10.02 -8.38
CA VAL A 133 17.42 -10.44 -9.63
C VAL A 133 18.26 -9.31 -10.22
N LEU A 134 17.76 -8.07 -10.26
CA LEU A 134 18.49 -6.93 -10.83
C LEU A 134 19.71 -6.56 -9.96
N ARG A 135 19.58 -6.57 -8.63
CA ARG A 135 20.68 -6.33 -7.69
C ARG A 135 21.82 -7.33 -7.89
N MET A 136 21.49 -8.62 -8.01
CA MET A 136 22.47 -9.68 -8.33
C MET A 136 23.14 -9.48 -9.70
N ASN A 137 22.51 -8.75 -10.60
CA ASN A 137 23.02 -8.41 -11.93
C ASN A 137 23.57 -6.99 -12.02
N GLY A 138 23.98 -6.40 -10.88
CA GLY A 138 24.76 -5.17 -10.86
C GLY A 138 23.97 -3.87 -10.96
N TYR A 139 22.65 -3.90 -10.79
CA TYR A 139 21.82 -2.69 -10.67
C TYR A 139 21.86 -2.12 -9.26
N ALA A 140 21.78 -0.80 -9.14
CA ALA A 140 21.33 -0.15 -7.90
C ALA A 140 19.80 -0.27 -7.80
N THR A 141 19.26 -0.61 -6.63
CA THR A 141 17.81 -0.83 -6.48
C THR A 141 17.22 0.08 -5.40
N ALA A 142 16.16 0.82 -5.74
CA ALA A 142 15.46 1.70 -4.81
C ALA A 142 13.94 1.59 -4.92
N PHE A 143 13.26 1.69 -3.78
CA PHE A 143 11.81 1.68 -3.68
C PHE A 143 11.29 2.89 -2.90
N PHE A 144 10.41 3.66 -3.52
CA PHE A 144 9.75 4.83 -2.94
C PHE A 144 8.23 4.63 -2.85
N GLY A 145 7.66 4.84 -1.66
CA GLY A 145 6.21 4.84 -1.44
C GLY A 145 5.65 3.59 -0.74
N LYS A 146 4.46 3.16 -1.15
CA LYS A 146 3.68 2.09 -0.50
C LYS A 146 4.20 0.71 -0.85
N ASN A 147 4.60 -0.07 0.15
CA ASN A 147 4.95 -1.48 -0.02
C ASN A 147 3.71 -2.39 0.02
N HIS A 148 3.06 -2.54 1.19
CA HIS A 148 1.90 -3.41 1.41
C HIS A 148 2.13 -4.91 1.11
N ASN A 149 3.38 -5.35 0.96
CA ASN A 149 3.78 -6.77 0.86
C ASN A 149 4.64 -7.25 2.05
N THR A 150 4.63 -6.52 3.17
CA THR A 150 5.16 -7.05 4.44
C THR A 150 4.03 -7.72 5.23
N PRO A 151 4.21 -8.97 5.71
CA PRO A 151 3.23 -9.61 6.58
C PRO A 151 2.92 -8.75 7.80
N ASP A 152 1.64 -8.69 8.20
CA ASP A 152 1.14 -7.81 9.25
C ASP A 152 1.95 -7.96 10.56
N TRP A 153 2.29 -9.19 10.93
CA TRP A 153 3.06 -9.50 12.16
C TRP A 153 4.56 -9.21 12.08
N GLU A 154 5.09 -8.85 10.91
CA GLU A 154 6.52 -8.54 10.70
C GLU A 154 6.76 -7.02 10.59
N LEU A 155 5.73 -6.20 10.73
CA LEU A 155 5.84 -4.73 10.69
C LEU A 155 6.63 -4.14 11.87
N GLY A 156 6.92 -4.92 12.90
CA GLY A 156 7.60 -4.47 14.11
C GLY A 156 9.04 -4.00 13.86
N PRO A 157 9.57 -3.10 14.71
CA PRO A 157 10.91 -2.54 14.55
C PRO A 157 12.05 -3.52 14.91
N THR A 158 11.75 -4.80 15.14
CA THR A 158 12.71 -5.83 15.59
C THR A 158 12.98 -6.92 14.54
N GLY A 159 12.37 -6.83 13.35
CA GLY A 159 12.40 -7.88 12.34
C GLY A 159 11.42 -9.03 12.61
N PRO A 160 11.46 -10.12 11.82
CA PRO A 160 12.43 -10.43 10.76
C PRO A 160 12.25 -9.52 9.54
N PHE A 161 13.28 -8.76 9.15
CA PHE A 161 13.17 -7.78 8.05
C PHE A 161 13.24 -8.41 6.65
N ASP A 162 12.98 -9.71 6.55
CA ASP A 162 13.18 -10.52 5.34
C ASP A 162 12.10 -10.21 4.28
N HIS A 163 10.87 -9.93 4.70
CA HIS A 163 9.78 -9.51 3.80
C HIS A 163 9.54 -7.99 3.79
N TRP A 164 10.55 -7.22 4.22
CA TRP A 164 10.58 -5.77 4.02
C TRP A 164 11.21 -5.46 2.66
N PRO A 165 11.03 -4.25 2.09
CA PRO A 165 11.67 -3.85 0.84
C PRO A 165 13.16 -4.17 0.77
N ASN A 166 13.91 -3.93 1.85
CA ASN A 166 15.35 -4.26 1.88
C ASN A 166 15.66 -5.77 1.90
N GLY A 167 14.74 -6.60 2.39
CA GLY A 167 14.84 -8.06 2.31
C GLY A 167 14.40 -8.60 0.94
N MET A 168 13.59 -7.84 0.20
CA MET A 168 13.15 -8.13 -1.17
C MET A 168 14.06 -7.50 -2.23
N GLY A 169 15.34 -7.35 -1.95
CA GLY A 169 16.34 -6.93 -2.94
C GLY A 169 16.46 -5.44 -3.23
N PHE A 170 15.76 -4.55 -2.51
CA PHE A 170 15.93 -3.10 -2.63
C PHE A 170 17.03 -2.58 -1.68
N ASP A 171 18.14 -2.09 -2.22
CA ASP A 171 19.22 -1.53 -1.41
C ASP A 171 18.80 -0.25 -0.66
N TYR A 172 17.86 0.51 -1.22
CA TYR A 172 17.26 1.69 -0.59
C TYR A 172 15.73 1.62 -0.56
N PHE A 173 15.13 1.95 0.58
CA PHE A 173 13.68 2.09 0.71
C PHE A 173 13.31 3.39 1.43
N TYR A 174 12.34 4.12 0.91
CA TYR A 174 11.74 5.27 1.57
C TYR A 174 10.22 5.28 1.36
N GLY A 175 9.45 5.09 2.42
CA GLY A 175 8.00 5.00 2.29
C GLY A 175 7.34 4.38 3.51
N TYR A 176 6.31 3.56 3.30
CA TYR A 176 5.57 2.91 4.38
C TYR A 176 5.14 1.48 4.01
N ASN A 177 5.09 0.59 5.01
CA ASN A 177 4.74 -0.82 4.80
C ASN A 177 3.23 -1.10 4.87
N GLY A 178 2.46 -0.24 5.53
CA GLY A 178 1.02 -0.42 5.74
C GLY A 178 0.15 -0.28 4.48
N PRO A 179 -1.15 -0.56 4.60
CA PRO A 179 -2.10 -0.47 3.49
C PRO A 179 -2.38 0.97 3.02
N ALA A 180 -2.25 1.94 3.92
CA ALA A 180 -2.52 3.35 3.72
C ALA A 180 -1.73 4.16 4.76
N THR A 181 -1.60 5.46 4.54
CA THR A 181 -1.00 6.38 5.52
C THR A 181 -1.62 7.77 5.39
N ASP A 182 -1.43 8.61 6.41
CA ASP A 182 -1.79 10.03 6.35
C ASP A 182 -0.73 10.78 5.53
N HIS A 183 -1.14 11.60 4.56
CA HIS A 183 -0.24 12.29 3.63
C HIS A 183 0.37 13.55 4.23
N PHE A 184 -0.20 14.06 5.32
CA PHE A 184 0.38 15.15 6.09
C PHE A 184 1.22 14.62 7.25
N ASN A 185 0.84 13.55 7.94
CA ASN A 185 1.60 12.97 9.06
C ASN A 185 1.83 11.45 8.90
N PRO A 186 2.63 11.03 7.90
CA PRO A 186 2.78 9.62 7.53
C PRO A 186 3.59 8.78 8.53
N GLU A 187 3.42 7.47 8.38
CA GLU A 187 4.13 6.43 9.12
C GLU A 187 5.37 5.97 8.34
N LEU A 188 6.28 6.92 8.14
CA LEU A 188 7.45 6.72 7.27
C LEU A 188 8.51 5.80 7.87
N VAL A 189 9.17 5.10 6.97
CA VAL A 189 10.35 4.29 7.18
C VAL A 189 11.38 4.65 6.12
N GLU A 190 12.62 4.86 6.55
CA GLU A 190 13.78 4.85 5.68
C GLU A 190 14.61 3.60 5.96
N ASN A 191 14.66 2.71 4.98
CA ASN A 191 15.15 1.34 5.07
C ASN A 191 14.42 0.54 6.16
N ARG A 192 14.99 0.53 7.38
CA ARG A 192 14.46 -0.17 8.56
C ARG A 192 14.18 0.76 9.73
N ASN A 193 14.45 2.05 9.56
CA ASN A 193 14.37 3.04 10.61
C ASN A 193 13.07 3.84 10.46
N PRO A 194 12.23 3.95 11.50
CA PRO A 194 11.07 4.83 11.45
C PRO A 194 11.53 6.29 11.40
N ILE A 195 10.90 7.08 10.52
CA ILE A 195 11.19 8.50 10.32
C ILE A 195 9.95 9.32 10.68
N ARG A 196 10.15 10.54 11.18
CA ARG A 196 9.08 11.55 11.31
C ARG A 196 9.32 12.63 10.27
N ARG A 197 8.23 13.23 9.77
CA ARG A 197 8.34 14.47 8.97
C ARG A 197 9.03 15.56 9.79
N ASP A 198 9.59 16.54 9.09
CA ASP A 198 9.94 17.81 9.74
C ASP A 198 8.65 18.52 10.20
N ARG A 199 8.55 18.78 11.50
CA ARG A 199 7.41 19.48 12.12
C ARG A 199 7.34 20.95 11.75
N THR A 200 8.48 21.54 11.43
CA THR A 200 8.60 22.96 11.13
C THR A 200 8.16 23.27 9.70
N ASP A 201 8.05 22.24 8.87
CA ASP A 201 7.53 22.36 7.53
C ASP A 201 6.00 22.34 7.53
N GLU A 202 5.42 23.54 7.54
CA GLU A 202 3.97 23.72 7.49
C GLU A 202 3.34 23.27 6.16
N THR A 203 4.17 23.08 5.13
CA THR A 203 3.77 22.73 3.76
C THR A 203 4.02 21.26 3.42
N TYR A 204 4.44 20.46 4.41
CA TYR A 204 4.74 19.05 4.20
C TYR A 204 3.60 18.28 3.52
N HIS A 205 3.93 17.48 2.53
CA HIS A 205 3.04 16.50 1.92
C HIS A 205 3.87 15.30 1.43
N LEU A 206 3.34 14.09 1.62
CA LEU A 206 4.01 12.85 1.28
C LEU A 206 4.48 12.79 -0.19
N ASP A 207 3.62 13.05 -1.17
CA ASP A 207 4.04 12.98 -2.59
C ASP A 207 5.18 13.95 -2.96
N ARG A 208 5.26 15.12 -2.31
CA ARG A 208 6.37 16.05 -2.53
C ARG A 208 7.65 15.49 -1.92
N ASP A 209 7.56 14.97 -0.70
CA ASP A 209 8.70 14.37 0.00
C ASP A 209 9.20 13.10 -0.72
N LEU A 210 8.31 12.26 -1.24
CA LEU A 210 8.68 11.12 -2.08
C LEU A 210 9.44 11.58 -3.34
N ALA A 211 8.93 12.59 -4.05
CA ALA A 211 9.61 13.14 -5.22
C ALA A 211 10.98 13.76 -4.86
N ASP A 212 11.08 14.47 -3.74
CA ASP A 212 12.34 15.04 -3.24
C ASP A 212 13.36 13.92 -3.00
N ARG A 213 12.97 12.85 -2.29
CA ARG A 213 13.87 11.71 -2.01
C ARG A 213 14.26 10.93 -3.26
N MET A 214 13.37 10.79 -4.22
CA MET A 214 13.70 10.16 -5.51
C MET A 214 14.76 10.97 -6.27
N VAL A 215 14.59 12.29 -6.32
CA VAL A 215 15.55 13.18 -7.00
C VAL A 215 16.91 13.18 -6.27
N ASP A 216 16.92 13.27 -4.95
CA ASP A 216 18.15 13.22 -4.15
C ASP A 216 18.88 11.89 -4.34
N TRP A 217 18.16 10.77 -4.30
CA TRP A 217 18.73 9.44 -4.52
C TRP A 217 19.28 9.29 -5.95
N LEU A 218 18.54 9.72 -6.97
CA LEU A 218 18.97 9.70 -8.37
C LEU A 218 20.26 10.52 -8.54
N HIS A 219 20.33 11.73 -7.99
CA HIS A 219 21.53 12.55 -8.06
C HIS A 219 22.74 11.90 -7.38
N ALA A 220 22.54 11.30 -6.20
CA ALA A 220 23.60 10.59 -5.50
C ALA A 220 24.07 9.35 -6.26
N GLN A 221 23.13 8.55 -6.78
CA GLN A 221 23.42 7.36 -7.56
C GLN A 221 24.22 7.71 -8.82
N ASN A 222 23.77 8.69 -9.61
CA ASN A 222 24.46 9.12 -10.81
C ASN A 222 25.84 9.74 -10.51
N SER A 223 25.96 10.52 -9.43
CA SER A 223 27.24 11.16 -9.06
C SER A 223 28.30 10.15 -8.61
N LEU A 224 27.89 9.07 -7.92
CA LEU A 224 28.80 8.10 -7.35
C LEU A 224 29.04 6.90 -8.29
N GLN A 225 28.04 6.51 -9.08
CA GLN A 225 28.06 5.33 -9.94
C GLN A 225 27.40 5.58 -11.30
N PRO A 226 27.89 6.54 -12.12
CA PRO A 226 27.25 6.93 -13.38
C PRO A 226 27.19 5.81 -14.44
N ASP A 227 28.08 4.82 -14.36
CA ASP A 227 28.09 3.66 -15.26
C ASP A 227 27.20 2.50 -14.76
N GLN A 228 26.64 2.61 -13.56
CA GLN A 228 25.75 1.60 -12.98
C GLN A 228 24.29 1.97 -13.28
N PRO A 229 23.50 1.11 -13.94
CA PRO A 229 22.09 1.39 -14.11
C PRO A 229 21.32 1.18 -12.80
N PHE A 230 20.14 1.79 -12.72
CA PHE A 230 19.26 1.65 -11.55
C PHE A 230 17.90 1.01 -11.89
N LEU A 231 17.30 0.39 -10.86
CA LEU A 231 15.88 0.13 -10.74
C LEU A 231 15.31 1.10 -9.71
N MET A 232 14.36 1.93 -10.13
CA MET A 232 13.47 2.67 -9.22
C MET A 232 12.07 2.08 -9.31
N TYR A 233 11.53 1.63 -8.18
CA TYR A 233 10.11 1.32 -8.04
C TYR A 233 9.44 2.48 -7.29
N TYR A 234 8.47 3.13 -7.91
CA TYR A 234 7.71 4.23 -7.33
C TYR A 234 6.24 3.84 -7.22
N ALA A 235 5.75 3.77 -5.98
CA ALA A 235 4.36 3.40 -5.70
C ALA A 235 3.68 4.46 -4.83
N PRO A 236 3.26 5.60 -5.42
CA PRO A 236 2.59 6.67 -4.68
C PRO A 236 1.17 6.28 -4.27
N SER A 237 0.65 7.00 -3.28
CA SER A 237 -0.67 6.78 -2.70
C SER A 237 -1.84 7.39 -3.52
N ALA A 238 -1.53 8.19 -4.55
CA ALA A 238 -2.43 8.64 -5.63
C ALA A 238 -3.90 8.89 -5.22
N MET A 239 -4.89 8.13 -5.71
CA MET A 239 -6.31 8.34 -5.37
C MET A 239 -6.79 7.52 -4.16
N HIS A 240 -5.90 6.77 -3.51
CA HIS A 240 -6.24 5.93 -2.35
C HIS A 240 -6.69 6.79 -1.16
N GLY A 241 -7.62 6.26 -0.35
CA GLY A 241 -8.02 6.89 0.90
C GLY A 241 -6.91 6.80 1.97
N PRO A 242 -6.63 7.85 2.76
CA PRO A 242 -7.32 9.12 2.80
C PRO A 242 -6.92 10.04 1.64
N GLN A 243 -7.88 10.60 0.90
CA GLN A 243 -7.52 11.65 -0.05
C GLN A 243 -7.23 12.95 0.70
N GLN A 244 -5.98 13.37 0.63
CA GLN A 244 -5.43 14.51 1.34
C GLN A 244 -4.49 15.23 0.38
N VAL A 245 -4.64 16.55 0.25
CA VAL A 245 -3.87 17.36 -0.70
C VAL A 245 -3.99 18.85 -0.32
N PRO A 246 -2.98 19.70 -0.58
CA PRO A 246 -3.06 21.11 -0.24
C PRO A 246 -4.29 21.80 -0.82
N ARG A 247 -4.91 22.68 -0.04
CA ARG A 247 -6.20 23.30 -0.36
C ARG A 247 -6.22 24.01 -1.73
N GLU A 248 -5.12 24.67 -2.07
CA GLU A 248 -4.95 25.37 -3.35
C GLU A 248 -5.04 24.46 -4.59
N TRP A 249 -4.81 23.15 -4.44
CA TRP A 249 -5.01 22.17 -5.51
C TRP A 249 -6.46 21.73 -5.60
N ILE A 250 -7.13 21.55 -4.46
CA ILE A 250 -8.56 21.21 -4.40
C ILE A 250 -9.39 22.32 -5.07
N ASP A 251 -9.07 23.58 -4.79
CA ASP A 251 -9.81 24.72 -5.31
C ASP A 251 -9.75 24.84 -6.85
N ARG A 252 -8.78 24.19 -7.52
CA ARG A 252 -8.70 24.14 -9.00
C ARG A 252 -9.82 23.31 -9.62
N PHE A 253 -10.40 22.38 -8.85
CA PHE A 253 -11.44 21.47 -9.31
C PHE A 253 -12.85 21.93 -8.96
N ALA A 254 -13.01 23.06 -8.28
CA ALA A 254 -14.30 23.59 -7.83
C ALA A 254 -15.35 23.61 -8.95
N GLY A 255 -16.45 22.88 -8.75
CA GLY A 255 -17.61 22.81 -9.64
C GLY A 255 -17.43 21.92 -10.87
N GLN A 256 -16.25 21.33 -11.10
CA GLN A 256 -16.01 20.49 -12.28
C GLN A 256 -16.78 19.17 -12.26
N PHE A 257 -17.30 18.77 -11.09
CA PHE A 257 -18.00 17.51 -10.87
C PHE A 257 -19.50 17.68 -10.60
N ASP A 258 -20.04 18.91 -10.68
CA ASP A 258 -21.44 19.23 -10.32
C ASP A 258 -22.48 18.58 -11.25
N ARG A 259 -22.07 18.21 -12.47
CA ARG A 259 -22.95 17.53 -13.45
C ARG A 259 -23.11 16.04 -13.18
N GLY A 260 -22.36 15.49 -12.22
CA GLY A 260 -22.53 14.13 -11.73
C GLY A 260 -21.83 13.03 -12.51
N TYR A 261 -21.67 11.88 -11.84
CA TYR A 261 -20.94 10.73 -12.36
C TYR A 261 -21.61 10.07 -13.58
N ASP A 262 -22.95 10.14 -13.71
CA ASP A 262 -23.65 9.56 -14.87
C ASP A 262 -23.33 10.33 -16.16
N VAL A 263 -23.33 11.67 -16.10
CA VAL A 263 -22.94 12.54 -17.22
C VAL A 263 -21.44 12.44 -17.49
N MET A 264 -20.61 12.50 -16.45
CA MET A 264 -19.15 12.38 -16.57
C MET A 264 -18.77 11.09 -17.30
N ARG A 265 -19.41 9.97 -16.97
CA ARG A 265 -19.18 8.68 -17.62
C ARG A 265 -19.50 8.69 -19.12
N GLN A 266 -20.58 9.36 -19.52
CA GLN A 266 -20.91 9.54 -20.95
C GLN A 266 -19.86 10.39 -21.68
N GLU A 267 -19.38 11.45 -21.03
CA GLU A 267 -18.35 12.34 -21.60
C GLU A 267 -17.01 11.64 -21.73
N ILE A 268 -16.58 10.91 -20.70
CA ILE A 268 -15.37 10.07 -20.74
C ILE A 268 -15.47 9.08 -21.90
N PHE A 269 -16.58 8.35 -22.00
CA PHE A 269 -16.78 7.37 -23.05
C PHE A 269 -16.69 7.98 -24.45
N ALA A 270 -17.32 9.13 -24.66
CA ALA A 270 -17.23 9.86 -25.93
C ALA A 270 -15.79 10.31 -26.23
N ARG A 271 -15.04 10.80 -25.23
CA ARG A 271 -13.63 11.19 -25.38
C ARG A 271 -12.75 9.99 -25.73
N GLN A 272 -12.92 8.85 -25.05
CA GLN A 272 -12.15 7.63 -25.31
C GLN A 272 -12.33 7.15 -26.76
N LYS A 273 -13.56 7.19 -27.28
CA LYS A 273 -13.85 6.87 -28.69
C LYS A 273 -13.22 7.90 -29.62
N ALA A 274 -13.36 9.19 -29.34
CA ALA A 274 -12.77 10.25 -30.18
C ALA A 274 -11.23 10.17 -30.25
N GLN A 275 -10.59 9.75 -29.16
CA GLN A 275 -9.13 9.54 -29.07
C GLN A 275 -8.66 8.25 -29.74
N GLY A 276 -9.57 7.34 -30.13
CA GLY A 276 -9.20 6.01 -30.61
C GLY A 276 -8.63 5.09 -29.52
N LEU A 277 -8.81 5.44 -28.24
CA LEU A 277 -8.36 4.62 -27.10
C LEU A 277 -9.17 3.33 -26.99
N ILE A 278 -10.46 3.39 -27.30
CA ILE A 278 -11.36 2.23 -27.29
C ILE A 278 -12.04 2.06 -28.65
N PRO A 279 -12.55 0.86 -28.98
CA PRO A 279 -13.24 0.61 -30.25
C PRO A 279 -14.45 1.52 -30.49
N GLN A 280 -14.71 1.86 -31.76
CA GLN A 280 -15.84 2.73 -32.14
C GLN A 280 -17.21 2.05 -31.96
N ASP A 281 -17.24 0.73 -31.88
CA ASP A 281 -18.41 -0.09 -31.61
C ASP A 281 -18.53 -0.51 -30.13
N ALA A 282 -17.58 -0.10 -29.28
CA ALA A 282 -17.69 -0.32 -27.85
C ALA A 282 -19.03 0.21 -27.32
N ALA A 283 -19.58 -0.49 -26.35
CA ALA A 283 -20.78 -0.12 -25.61
C ALA A 283 -20.41 0.38 -24.21
N LEU A 284 -21.26 1.22 -23.62
CA LEU A 284 -21.06 1.70 -22.25
C LEU A 284 -21.75 0.73 -21.29
N ALA A 285 -20.99 0.11 -20.38
CA ALA A 285 -21.58 -0.83 -19.43
C ALA A 285 -22.63 -0.14 -18.54
N PRO A 286 -23.78 -0.80 -18.27
CA PRO A 286 -24.84 -0.24 -17.43
C PRO A 286 -24.35 0.01 -16.00
N ARG A 287 -25.05 0.88 -15.28
CA ARG A 287 -24.72 1.18 -13.89
C ARG A 287 -24.92 -0.07 -13.02
N PRO A 288 -23.95 -0.44 -12.18
CA PRO A 288 -24.11 -1.50 -11.19
C PRO A 288 -25.35 -1.30 -10.31
N SER A 289 -26.01 -2.40 -9.95
CA SER A 289 -27.12 -2.36 -9.00
C SER A 289 -26.63 -1.87 -7.65
N GLY A 290 -27.42 -1.02 -6.99
CA GLY A 290 -27.08 -0.44 -5.69
C GLY A 290 -26.40 0.94 -5.75
N ILE A 291 -25.81 1.33 -6.89
CA ILE A 291 -25.38 2.71 -7.09
C ILE A 291 -26.59 3.55 -7.54
N PRO A 292 -26.98 4.61 -6.79
CA PRO A 292 -28.10 5.47 -7.18
C PRO A 292 -27.83 6.22 -8.49
N ALA A 293 -28.87 6.73 -9.14
CA ALA A 293 -28.68 7.70 -10.21
C ALA A 293 -28.29 9.06 -9.64
N TRP A 294 -27.44 9.80 -10.33
CA TRP A 294 -27.08 11.15 -9.91
C TRP A 294 -28.31 12.03 -9.68
N ASP A 295 -29.25 12.01 -10.63
CA ASP A 295 -30.49 12.81 -10.57
C ASP A 295 -31.49 12.28 -9.53
N SER A 296 -31.24 11.12 -8.92
CA SER A 296 -32.03 10.61 -7.78
C SER A 296 -31.49 11.04 -6.42
N LEU A 297 -30.27 11.57 -6.37
CA LEU A 297 -29.67 12.12 -5.15
C LEU A 297 -30.32 13.45 -4.77
N THR A 298 -30.34 13.75 -3.48
CA THR A 298 -30.73 15.09 -3.01
C THR A 298 -29.66 16.13 -3.39
N PRO A 299 -30.01 17.43 -3.45
CA PRO A 299 -29.00 18.47 -3.69
C PRO A 299 -27.84 18.46 -2.68
N LEU A 300 -28.10 18.05 -1.44
CA LEU A 300 -27.06 17.91 -0.42
C LEU A 300 -26.10 16.76 -0.74
N GLN A 301 -26.64 15.59 -1.09
CA GLN A 301 -25.85 14.43 -1.51
C GLN A 301 -25.01 14.72 -2.76
N GLN A 302 -25.58 15.40 -3.75
CA GLN A 302 -24.86 15.82 -4.95
C GLN A 302 -23.68 16.74 -4.60
N ARG A 303 -23.89 17.75 -3.75
CA ARG A 303 -22.84 18.66 -3.30
C ARG A 303 -21.73 17.94 -2.52
N ASN A 304 -22.09 17.07 -1.58
CA ASN A 304 -21.14 16.28 -0.80
C ASN A 304 -20.30 15.39 -1.73
N SER A 305 -20.98 14.67 -2.62
CA SER A 305 -20.37 13.76 -3.58
C SER A 305 -19.40 14.46 -4.53
N ALA A 306 -19.81 15.58 -5.13
CA ALA A 306 -18.96 16.36 -6.02
C ALA A 306 -17.70 16.87 -5.30
N ARG A 307 -17.85 17.42 -4.09
CA ARG A 307 -16.72 17.95 -3.32
C ARG A 307 -15.70 16.87 -2.97
N LEU A 308 -16.13 15.68 -2.58
CA LEU A 308 -15.21 14.57 -2.30
C LEU A 308 -14.45 14.13 -3.57
N MET A 309 -15.11 14.16 -4.73
CA MET A 309 -14.42 13.87 -6.00
C MET A 309 -13.43 14.96 -6.41
N GLU A 310 -13.71 16.24 -6.14
CA GLU A 310 -12.75 17.34 -6.34
C GLU A 310 -11.45 17.10 -5.55
N VAL A 311 -11.56 16.63 -4.31
CA VAL A 311 -10.40 16.30 -3.47
C VAL A 311 -9.59 15.15 -4.09
N ALA A 312 -10.27 14.07 -4.51
CA ALA A 312 -9.60 12.92 -5.13
C ALA A 312 -8.91 13.29 -6.45
N ALA A 313 -9.56 14.09 -7.29
CA ALA A 313 -8.99 14.62 -8.52
C ALA A 313 -7.77 15.50 -8.27
N ALA A 314 -7.83 16.36 -7.26
CA ALA A 314 -6.72 17.21 -6.86
C ALA A 314 -5.52 16.41 -6.34
N HIS A 315 -5.75 15.34 -5.57
CA HIS A 315 -4.69 14.49 -5.07
C HIS A 315 -3.93 13.81 -6.22
N MET A 316 -4.65 13.25 -7.21
CA MET A 316 -4.03 12.67 -8.41
C MET A 316 -3.23 13.70 -9.23
N ALA A 317 -3.81 14.89 -9.45
CA ALA A 317 -3.13 15.95 -10.20
C ALA A 317 -1.88 16.48 -9.46
N TYR A 318 -1.92 16.54 -8.12
CA TYR A 318 -0.78 16.92 -7.30
C TYR A 318 0.34 15.87 -7.38
N MET A 319 -0.01 14.59 -7.25
CA MET A 319 0.95 13.48 -7.38
C MET A 319 1.64 13.51 -8.75
N ASP A 320 0.88 13.65 -9.85
CA ASP A 320 1.44 13.74 -11.21
C ASP A 320 2.39 14.95 -11.37
N PHE A 321 2.03 16.09 -10.77
CA PHE A 321 2.89 17.27 -10.77
C PHE A 321 4.21 17.03 -10.02
N GLN A 322 4.18 16.37 -8.86
CA GLN A 322 5.40 16.03 -8.13
C GLN A 322 6.24 15.01 -8.89
N PHE A 323 5.61 14.00 -9.50
CA PHE A 323 6.31 13.02 -10.33
C PHE A 323 6.97 13.66 -11.57
N GLY A 324 6.36 14.72 -12.12
CA GLY A 324 6.96 15.53 -13.19
C GLY A 324 8.35 16.06 -12.86
N ARG A 325 8.63 16.34 -11.57
CA ARG A 325 9.96 16.77 -11.10
C ARG A 325 10.99 15.65 -11.20
N VAL A 326 10.59 14.40 -10.98
CA VAL A 326 11.45 13.22 -11.13
C VAL A 326 11.77 12.98 -12.61
N ILE A 327 10.76 13.07 -13.49
CA ILE A 327 10.97 12.97 -14.95
C ILE A 327 11.89 14.09 -15.45
N GLU A 328 11.74 15.30 -14.93
CA GLU A 328 12.64 16.40 -15.26
C GLU A 328 14.07 16.16 -14.75
N ALA A 329 14.26 15.60 -13.55
CA ALA A 329 15.58 15.24 -13.06
C ALA A 329 16.26 14.19 -13.95
N LEU A 330 15.54 13.16 -14.40
CA LEU A 330 16.03 12.17 -15.39
C LEU A 330 16.42 12.83 -16.71
N ARG A 331 15.67 13.85 -17.15
CA ARG A 331 15.98 14.61 -18.36
C ARG A 331 17.25 15.43 -18.19
N GLN A 332 17.38 16.13 -17.07
CA GLN A 332 18.52 17.00 -16.76
C GLN A 332 19.82 16.22 -16.56
N SER A 333 19.73 15.00 -16.02
CA SER A 333 20.87 14.09 -15.88
C SER A 333 21.26 13.38 -17.18
N GLY A 334 20.44 13.48 -18.24
CA GLY A 334 20.66 12.77 -19.51
C GLY A 334 20.24 11.30 -19.51
N GLU A 335 19.61 10.82 -18.43
CA GLU A 335 19.25 9.41 -18.23
C GLU A 335 17.92 9.03 -18.90
N LEU A 336 17.03 10.00 -19.15
CA LEU A 336 15.65 9.75 -19.60
C LEU A 336 15.58 8.91 -20.88
N ASP A 337 16.45 9.16 -21.85
CA ASP A 337 16.39 8.49 -23.15
C ASP A 337 16.71 6.99 -23.06
N ASN A 338 17.59 6.59 -22.13
CA ASN A 338 17.91 5.19 -21.83
C ASN A 338 17.25 4.66 -20.56
N THR A 339 16.09 5.21 -20.18
CA THR A 339 15.28 4.69 -19.09
C THR A 339 14.04 4.02 -19.65
N LEU A 340 13.85 2.73 -19.34
CA LEU A 340 12.57 2.05 -19.53
C LEU A 340 11.63 2.44 -18.40
N ILE A 341 10.60 3.23 -18.72
CA ILE A 341 9.54 3.58 -17.80
C ILE A 341 8.32 2.71 -18.10
N LEU A 342 7.88 1.95 -17.09
CA LEU A 342 6.64 1.17 -17.11
C LEU A 342 5.69 1.79 -16.08
N TYR A 343 4.73 2.56 -16.56
CA TYR A 343 3.76 3.28 -15.72
C TYR A 343 2.42 2.58 -15.74
N VAL A 344 2.07 1.91 -14.64
CA VAL A 344 0.76 1.29 -14.43
C VAL A 344 -0.18 2.26 -13.72
N GLN A 345 -1.24 2.67 -14.42
CA GLN A 345 -2.24 3.61 -13.92
C GLN A 345 -3.32 2.86 -13.13
N GLY A 346 -2.96 2.46 -11.91
CA GLY A 346 -3.82 1.79 -10.94
C GLY A 346 -3.37 0.36 -10.67
N ASP A 347 -3.09 0.04 -9.40
CA ASP A 347 -2.84 -1.33 -8.95
C ASP A 347 -4.10 -2.19 -8.87
N ASN A 348 -5.26 -1.55 -9.01
CA ASN A 348 -6.57 -2.13 -9.23
C ASN A 348 -7.47 -1.05 -9.83
N GLY A 349 -8.72 -1.40 -10.13
CA GLY A 349 -9.76 -0.43 -10.46
C GLY A 349 -9.99 0.63 -9.38
N ALA A 350 -10.77 1.66 -9.70
CA ALA A 350 -11.13 2.71 -8.75
C ALA A 350 -11.85 2.14 -7.50
N ALA A 351 -11.55 2.69 -6.32
CA ALA A 351 -12.05 2.23 -5.03
C ALA A 351 -13.57 2.45 -4.85
N MET A 352 -14.31 1.39 -4.52
CA MET A 352 -15.78 1.41 -4.33
C MET A 352 -16.21 1.22 -2.87
N HIS A 353 -15.33 1.51 -1.90
CA HIS A 353 -15.53 1.14 -0.49
C HIS A 353 -16.67 1.87 0.21
N GLU A 354 -17.09 3.04 -0.27
CA GLU A 354 -18.09 3.89 0.41
C GLU A 354 -19.17 4.33 -0.58
N LEU A 355 -20.44 4.03 -0.30
CA LEU A 355 -21.53 4.38 -1.22
C LEU A 355 -21.69 5.91 -1.36
N GLY A 356 -21.72 6.62 -0.22
CA GLY A 356 -21.89 8.08 -0.12
C GLY A 356 -20.59 8.87 0.06
N GLY A 357 -19.45 8.17 0.18
CA GLY A 357 -18.19 8.77 0.62
C GLY A 357 -18.15 9.02 2.13
N THR A 358 -17.02 9.49 2.65
CA THR A 358 -16.82 9.74 4.09
C THR A 358 -15.69 10.73 4.33
N LEU A 359 -15.70 11.43 5.47
CA LEU A 359 -14.54 12.18 5.97
C LEU A 359 -13.63 11.38 6.90
N ASN A 360 -14.01 10.16 7.27
CA ASN A 360 -13.24 9.28 8.14
C ASN A 360 -13.57 7.80 7.88
N THR A 361 -12.74 7.11 7.09
CA THR A 361 -12.96 5.69 6.72
C THR A 361 -12.97 4.73 7.93
N TYR A 362 -12.45 5.15 9.10
CA TYR A 362 -12.51 4.33 10.31
C TYR A 362 -13.90 4.27 10.94
N GLU A 363 -14.79 5.20 10.61
CA GLU A 363 -16.21 5.11 10.98
C GLU A 363 -16.85 3.88 10.34
N SER A 364 -16.57 3.62 9.06
CA SER A 364 -17.08 2.46 8.32
C SER A 364 -16.58 1.13 8.92
N PHE A 365 -15.30 1.06 9.33
CA PHE A 365 -14.77 -0.11 10.05
C PHE A 365 -15.42 -0.30 11.43
N ALA A 366 -15.85 0.79 12.07
CA ALA A 366 -16.63 0.77 13.29
C ALA A 366 -18.14 0.54 13.05
N GLN A 367 -18.56 0.32 11.80
CA GLN A 367 -19.96 0.18 11.37
C GLN A 367 -20.82 1.40 11.73
N ILE A 368 -20.22 2.58 11.66
CA ILE A 368 -20.88 3.86 11.84
C ILE A 368 -21.01 4.52 10.47
N GLU A 369 -22.23 4.87 10.11
CA GLU A 369 -22.53 5.63 8.90
C GLU A 369 -22.63 7.13 9.26
N GLU A 370 -21.82 7.95 8.62
CA GLU A 370 -21.91 9.42 8.71
C GLU A 370 -23.16 9.89 7.96
N SER A 371 -23.99 10.71 8.60
CA SER A 371 -25.15 11.29 7.90
C SER A 371 -24.73 12.33 6.85
N ASP A 372 -25.57 12.55 5.83
CA ASP A 372 -25.31 13.57 4.80
C ASP A 372 -25.12 14.97 5.40
N GLU A 373 -25.83 15.30 6.49
CA GLU A 373 -25.67 16.56 7.21
C GLU A 373 -24.34 16.65 7.98
N GLU A 374 -23.92 15.57 8.64
CA GLU A 374 -22.61 15.51 9.32
C GLU A 374 -21.47 15.69 8.31
N LEU A 375 -21.53 14.96 7.20
CA LEU A 375 -20.59 15.08 6.10
C LEU A 375 -20.56 16.51 5.55
N ALA A 376 -21.73 17.13 5.33
CA ALA A 376 -21.84 18.50 4.82
C ALA A 376 -21.21 19.54 5.74
N VAL A 377 -21.36 19.39 7.06
CA VAL A 377 -20.74 20.27 8.06
C VAL A 377 -19.21 20.19 8.00
N GLY A 378 -18.66 19.00 7.74
CA GLY A 378 -17.22 18.76 7.65
C GLY A 378 -16.59 18.97 6.28
N LEU A 379 -17.34 19.29 5.22
CA LEU A 379 -16.77 19.37 3.86
C LEU A 379 -15.66 20.43 3.71
N ASN A 380 -15.65 21.47 4.54
CA ASN A 380 -14.61 22.49 4.51
C ASN A 380 -13.22 21.94 4.86
N ARG A 381 -13.15 20.84 5.62
CA ARG A 381 -11.92 20.13 5.98
C ARG A 381 -11.62 18.92 5.09
N ALA A 382 -12.47 18.59 4.12
CA ALA A 382 -12.21 17.52 3.15
C ALA A 382 -10.86 17.77 2.44
N GLY A 383 -10.00 16.75 2.40
CA GLY A 383 -8.67 16.84 1.81
C GLY A 383 -7.58 17.44 2.70
N SER A 384 -7.91 17.92 3.90
CA SER A 384 -6.91 18.47 4.84
C SER A 384 -6.37 17.42 5.82
N GLU A 385 -5.37 17.79 6.62
CA GLU A 385 -4.85 16.98 7.75
C GLU A 385 -5.91 16.70 8.84
N ASP A 386 -7.08 17.32 8.75
CA ASP A 386 -8.21 17.10 9.64
C ASP A 386 -9.24 16.11 9.08
N ALA A 387 -9.01 15.47 7.93
CA ALA A 387 -9.92 14.47 7.36
C ALA A 387 -9.16 13.22 6.91
N PHE A 388 -9.80 12.06 7.02
CA PHE A 388 -9.27 10.76 6.58
C PHE A 388 -10.29 10.09 5.63
N GLY A 389 -10.66 10.84 4.60
CA GLY A 389 -11.85 10.58 3.80
C GLY A 389 -11.64 9.70 2.57
N ASN A 390 -12.75 9.24 2.00
CA ASN A 390 -12.80 8.54 0.72
C ASN A 390 -13.95 9.08 -0.15
N TYR A 391 -13.79 9.05 -1.47
CA TYR A 391 -14.84 9.50 -2.40
C TYR A 391 -15.93 8.42 -2.61
N PRO A 392 -17.14 8.80 -3.07
CA PRO A 392 -18.28 7.89 -3.27
C PRO A 392 -18.12 6.87 -4.40
N ALA A 393 -18.71 5.67 -4.25
CA ALA A 393 -18.65 4.57 -5.21
C ALA A 393 -19.17 4.92 -6.62
N GLY A 394 -20.13 5.86 -6.72
CA GLY A 394 -20.61 6.35 -8.02
C GLY A 394 -19.52 7.03 -8.86
N TRP A 395 -18.59 7.75 -8.21
CA TRP A 395 -17.44 8.33 -8.90
C TRP A 395 -16.40 7.28 -9.27
N ALA A 396 -16.17 6.27 -8.42
CA ALA A 396 -15.31 5.15 -8.79
C ALA A 396 -15.81 4.46 -10.06
N TYR A 397 -17.11 4.20 -10.13
CA TYR A 397 -17.76 3.67 -11.32
C TYR A 397 -17.52 4.57 -12.54
N ALA A 398 -17.67 5.90 -12.43
CA ALA A 398 -17.34 6.80 -13.54
C ALA A 398 -15.85 6.76 -13.92
N MET A 399 -14.93 6.63 -12.96
CA MET A 399 -13.48 6.57 -13.24
C MET A 399 -13.03 5.24 -13.85
N ASN A 400 -13.88 4.19 -13.84
CA ASN A 400 -13.63 2.91 -14.52
C ASN A 400 -14.29 2.80 -15.91
N THR A 401 -14.75 3.90 -16.49
CA THR A 401 -15.37 3.91 -17.83
C THR A 401 -14.45 3.26 -18.89
N PRO A 402 -14.95 2.34 -19.74
CA PRO A 402 -16.35 1.98 -19.96
C PRO A 402 -16.85 0.75 -19.18
N PHE A 403 -16.05 0.23 -18.25
CA PHE A 403 -16.26 -1.07 -17.61
C PHE A 403 -17.27 -1.03 -16.47
N PRO A 404 -17.92 -2.17 -16.16
CA PRO A 404 -18.72 -2.32 -14.95
C PRO A 404 -17.82 -2.49 -13.72
N TRP A 405 -18.31 -2.06 -12.55
CA TRP A 405 -17.68 -2.24 -11.24
C TRP A 405 -16.30 -1.57 -11.07
N GLY A 406 -15.50 -2.05 -10.11
CA GLY A 406 -14.29 -1.42 -9.58
C GLY A 406 -13.51 -2.34 -8.64
N LYS A 407 -12.65 -1.75 -7.80
CA LYS A 407 -11.80 -2.46 -6.82
C LYS A 407 -12.54 -3.58 -6.08
N ALA A 408 -11.82 -4.64 -5.74
CA ALA A 408 -12.27 -5.89 -5.11
C ALA A 408 -13.11 -6.83 -6.01
N ILE A 409 -13.64 -6.36 -7.14
CA ILE A 409 -14.43 -7.19 -8.06
C ILE A 409 -13.52 -7.82 -9.12
N ALA A 410 -12.94 -8.98 -8.83
CA ALA A 410 -12.08 -9.72 -9.77
C ALA A 410 -12.83 -10.31 -10.96
N SER A 411 -14.16 -10.45 -10.87
CA SER A 411 -14.98 -11.00 -11.95
C SER A 411 -15.26 -10.00 -13.09
N HIS A 412 -14.94 -8.72 -12.93
CA HIS A 412 -15.28 -7.67 -13.89
C HIS A 412 -14.11 -6.75 -14.22
N LEU A 413 -14.09 -6.25 -15.46
CA LEU A 413 -13.00 -5.44 -15.99
C LEU A 413 -12.81 -4.12 -15.23
N GLY A 414 -13.84 -3.57 -14.59
CA GLY A 414 -13.66 -2.35 -13.79
C GLY A 414 -12.75 -2.58 -12.58
N GLY A 415 -12.63 -3.81 -12.09
CA GLY A 415 -11.72 -4.15 -10.99
C GLY A 415 -10.31 -4.54 -11.45
N THR A 416 -10.16 -5.05 -12.68
CA THR A 416 -8.92 -5.69 -13.15
C THR A 416 -8.27 -5.04 -14.35
N ARG A 417 -8.97 -4.22 -15.16
CA ARG A 417 -8.39 -3.58 -16.35
C ARG A 417 -7.96 -2.16 -16.04
N ASN A 418 -6.66 -1.92 -16.18
CA ASN A 418 -6.02 -0.62 -16.02
C ASN A 418 -5.15 -0.34 -17.24
N ALA A 419 -4.59 0.87 -17.36
CA ALA A 419 -3.67 1.16 -18.45
C ALA A 419 -2.22 0.97 -18.00
N LEU A 420 -1.38 0.51 -18.92
CA LEU A 420 0.08 0.58 -18.81
C LEU A 420 0.58 1.54 -19.89
N VAL A 421 1.51 2.42 -19.53
CA VAL A 421 2.31 3.18 -20.48
C VAL A 421 3.75 2.67 -20.45
N ALA A 422 4.28 2.27 -21.61
CA ALA A 422 5.68 1.95 -21.79
C ALA A 422 6.38 3.10 -22.54
N PHE A 423 7.42 3.67 -21.93
CA PHE A 423 8.21 4.77 -22.49
C PHE A 423 9.69 4.42 -22.42
N TRP A 424 10.37 4.42 -23.57
CA TRP A 424 11.81 4.18 -23.67
C TRP A 424 12.33 4.75 -24.99
N PRO A 425 12.72 6.03 -25.05
CA PRO A 425 12.98 6.75 -26.30
C PRO A 425 14.05 6.10 -27.20
N GLN A 426 15.04 5.41 -26.62
CA GLN A 426 16.06 4.70 -27.40
C GLN A 426 15.56 3.45 -28.14
N ARG A 427 14.42 2.88 -27.75
CA ARG A 427 13.87 1.66 -28.36
C ARG A 427 12.46 1.80 -28.92
N ILE A 428 11.64 2.63 -28.28
CA ILE A 428 10.26 2.91 -28.68
C ILE A 428 10.29 4.20 -29.52
N THR A 429 10.15 4.05 -30.83
CA THR A 429 10.14 5.17 -31.78
C THR A 429 8.73 5.66 -32.13
N GLU A 430 7.72 4.82 -31.94
CA GLU A 430 6.32 5.20 -32.06
C GLU A 430 5.92 6.17 -30.93
N ARG A 431 4.99 7.07 -31.23
CA ARG A 431 4.52 8.10 -30.28
C ARG A 431 3.02 8.05 -30.17
N GLY A 432 2.49 7.91 -28.95
CA GLY A 432 1.06 7.92 -28.69
C GLY A 432 0.32 6.70 -29.24
N ALA A 433 1.05 5.61 -29.51
CA ALA A 433 0.47 4.43 -30.13
C ALA A 433 -0.23 3.55 -29.09
N ILE A 434 -1.38 3.00 -29.47
CA ILE A 434 -2.13 2.06 -28.62
C ILE A 434 -1.64 0.63 -28.88
N ARG A 435 -1.52 -0.16 -27.81
CA ARG A 435 -1.22 -1.60 -27.83
C ARG A 435 -2.45 -2.38 -27.35
N PRO A 436 -3.17 -3.06 -28.25
CA PRO A 436 -4.41 -3.76 -27.92
C PRO A 436 -4.19 -5.18 -27.40
N GLN A 437 -2.95 -5.64 -27.26
CA GLN A 437 -2.66 -6.98 -26.78
C GLN A 437 -3.17 -7.16 -25.35
N TYR A 438 -3.88 -8.26 -25.10
CA TYR A 438 -4.13 -8.71 -23.74
C TYR A 438 -2.81 -8.91 -22.99
N SER A 439 -2.67 -8.24 -21.86
CA SER A 439 -1.48 -8.27 -21.01
C SER A 439 -1.89 -8.20 -19.54
N HIS A 440 -1.02 -8.67 -18.65
CA HIS A 440 -1.25 -8.68 -17.20
C HIS A 440 0.00 -8.20 -16.45
N VAL A 441 -0.16 -7.76 -15.20
CA VAL A 441 0.94 -7.20 -14.39
C VAL A 441 2.11 -8.16 -14.19
N ILE A 442 1.85 -9.47 -14.23
CA ILE A 442 2.90 -10.51 -14.15
C ILE A 442 3.85 -10.48 -15.36
N ASP A 443 3.46 -9.84 -16.46
CA ASP A 443 4.27 -9.70 -17.67
C ASP A 443 5.36 -8.63 -17.53
N ILE A 444 5.30 -7.77 -16.51
CA ILE A 444 6.29 -6.70 -16.28
C ILE A 444 7.67 -7.28 -15.96
N ALA A 445 7.78 -8.20 -15.01
CA ALA A 445 9.07 -8.78 -14.61
C ALA A 445 9.85 -9.41 -15.78
N PRO A 446 9.28 -10.35 -16.57
CA PRO A 446 9.99 -10.90 -17.72
C PRO A 446 10.25 -9.86 -18.82
N THR A 447 9.41 -8.84 -18.98
CA THR A 447 9.67 -7.72 -19.90
C THR A 447 10.92 -6.95 -19.48
N ILE A 448 11.06 -6.66 -18.19
CA ILE A 448 12.27 -6.01 -17.65
C ILE A 448 13.48 -6.90 -17.91
N TYR A 449 13.42 -8.20 -17.58
CA TYR A 449 14.55 -9.12 -17.78
C TYR A 449 15.00 -9.19 -19.24
N GLU A 450 14.07 -9.26 -20.19
CA GLU A 450 14.39 -9.23 -21.62
C GLU A 450 14.98 -7.88 -22.04
N ALA A 451 14.38 -6.76 -21.59
CA ALA A 451 14.84 -5.41 -21.95
C ALA A 451 16.26 -5.11 -21.45
N VAL A 452 16.63 -5.60 -20.27
CA VAL A 452 17.97 -5.43 -19.70
C VAL A 452 18.96 -6.49 -20.18
N GLY A 453 18.48 -7.56 -20.84
CA GLY A 453 19.32 -8.63 -21.39
C GLY A 453 19.82 -9.63 -20.35
N ILE A 454 19.01 -9.94 -19.33
CA ILE A 454 19.33 -10.95 -18.30
C ILE A 454 18.39 -12.14 -18.38
N THR A 455 18.91 -13.32 -18.02
CA THR A 455 18.09 -14.50 -17.74
C THR A 455 17.91 -14.60 -16.22
N PRO A 456 16.68 -14.65 -15.69
CA PRO A 456 16.47 -14.79 -14.26
C PRO A 456 17.09 -16.11 -13.76
N PRO A 457 17.77 -16.09 -12.61
CA PRO A 457 18.50 -17.26 -12.10
C PRO A 457 17.53 -18.38 -11.68
N ALA A 458 17.93 -19.63 -11.91
CA ALA A 458 17.18 -20.81 -11.45
C ALA A 458 17.28 -21.02 -9.93
N VAL A 459 18.29 -20.43 -9.28
CA VAL A 459 18.53 -20.51 -7.83
C VAL A 459 18.92 -19.13 -7.31
N VAL A 460 18.26 -18.68 -6.25
CA VAL A 460 18.60 -17.46 -5.50
C VAL A 460 18.80 -17.85 -4.05
N ASP A 461 19.91 -17.42 -3.45
CA ASP A 461 20.28 -17.71 -2.05
C ASP A 461 20.15 -19.19 -1.63
N GLY A 462 20.42 -20.10 -2.57
CA GLY A 462 20.35 -21.55 -2.36
C GLY A 462 18.96 -22.17 -2.55
N VAL A 463 17.95 -21.39 -2.89
CA VAL A 463 16.56 -21.83 -3.11
C VAL A 463 16.23 -21.90 -4.59
N GLU A 464 15.71 -23.04 -5.03
CA GLU A 464 15.21 -23.22 -6.39
C GLU A 464 14.00 -22.31 -6.65
N GLN A 465 14.06 -21.58 -7.74
CA GLN A 465 13.06 -20.60 -8.09
C GLN A 465 11.91 -21.25 -8.87
N GLN A 466 10.68 -20.99 -8.44
CA GLN A 466 9.50 -21.43 -9.18
C GLN A 466 9.42 -20.72 -10.53
N PRO A 467 8.80 -21.31 -11.57
CA PRO A 467 8.70 -20.68 -12.88
C PRO A 467 8.07 -19.28 -12.82
N ILE A 468 8.50 -18.39 -13.71
CA ILE A 468 7.81 -17.13 -13.96
C ILE A 468 6.56 -17.45 -14.78
N ASP A 469 5.40 -16.96 -14.31
CA ASP A 469 4.13 -17.15 -15.02
C ASP A 469 3.93 -16.11 -16.13
N GLY A 470 4.57 -14.95 -15.95
CA GLY A 470 4.66 -13.84 -16.91
C GLY A 470 5.29 -14.21 -18.25
N VAL A 471 4.96 -13.45 -19.30
CA VAL A 471 5.59 -13.52 -20.61
C VAL A 471 5.93 -12.09 -21.03
N SER A 472 7.13 -11.90 -21.56
CA SER A 472 7.62 -10.57 -21.92
C SER A 472 6.77 -9.90 -23.01
N LEU A 473 6.53 -8.61 -22.83
CA LEU A 473 5.86 -7.71 -23.78
C LEU A 473 6.83 -7.07 -24.76
N ALA A 474 8.15 -7.30 -24.65
CA ALA A 474 9.16 -6.55 -25.41
C ALA A 474 8.96 -6.61 -26.93
N ALA A 475 8.47 -7.72 -27.46
CA ALA A 475 8.14 -7.85 -28.90
C ALA A 475 7.08 -6.83 -29.37
N THR A 476 6.19 -6.39 -28.48
CA THR A 476 5.16 -5.39 -28.77
C THR A 476 5.71 -3.96 -28.80
N PHE A 477 6.92 -3.71 -28.28
CA PHE A 477 7.51 -2.37 -28.27
C PHE A 477 7.81 -1.86 -29.68
N THR A 478 8.19 -2.76 -30.59
CA THR A 478 8.55 -2.42 -31.97
C THR A 478 7.50 -2.83 -33.01
N SER A 479 6.39 -3.44 -32.59
CA SER A 479 5.33 -3.87 -33.50
C SER A 479 3.98 -3.95 -32.81
N ALA A 480 3.04 -3.08 -33.21
CA ALA A 480 1.64 -3.18 -32.82
C ALA A 480 0.97 -4.48 -33.30
N ALA A 481 1.52 -5.14 -34.32
CA ALA A 481 1.04 -6.41 -34.87
C ALA A 481 1.68 -7.64 -34.22
N ALA A 482 2.53 -7.47 -33.20
CA ALA A 482 3.04 -8.59 -32.43
C ALA A 482 1.86 -9.40 -31.85
N PRO A 483 1.90 -10.75 -31.92
CA PRO A 483 0.86 -11.59 -31.33
C PRO A 483 0.65 -11.29 -29.85
N GLU A 484 -0.56 -11.53 -29.35
CA GLU A 484 -0.79 -11.54 -27.91
C GLU A 484 0.09 -12.62 -27.27
N VAL A 485 0.90 -12.22 -26.29
CA VAL A 485 1.76 -13.16 -25.57
C VAL A 485 1.01 -13.88 -24.45
N ARG A 486 -0.09 -13.29 -23.97
CA ARG A 486 -0.93 -13.80 -22.89
C ARG A 486 -2.26 -14.29 -23.46
N THR A 487 -2.38 -15.60 -23.62
CA THR A 487 -3.60 -16.23 -24.15
C THR A 487 -4.56 -16.67 -23.06
N GLU A 488 -4.13 -16.81 -21.80
CA GLU A 488 -5.00 -17.16 -20.68
C GLU A 488 -4.57 -16.49 -19.37
N GLN A 489 -5.54 -16.20 -18.49
CA GLN A 489 -5.31 -15.64 -17.16
C GLN A 489 -6.52 -15.92 -16.25
N TYR A 490 -6.28 -16.38 -15.02
CA TYR A 490 -7.32 -16.45 -14.00
C TYR A 490 -7.37 -15.15 -13.19
N TYR A 491 -8.53 -14.87 -12.61
CA TYR A 491 -8.73 -13.80 -11.64
C TYR A 491 -9.53 -14.35 -10.46
N GLU A 492 -9.08 -14.05 -9.24
CA GLU A 492 -9.86 -14.30 -8.04
C GLU A 492 -9.56 -13.22 -7.01
N MET A 493 -10.59 -12.76 -6.32
CA MET A 493 -10.46 -11.92 -5.14
C MET A 493 -11.70 -12.07 -4.26
N LEU A 494 -11.51 -12.48 -3.00
CA LEU A 494 -12.58 -12.61 -2.02
C LEU A 494 -13.80 -13.39 -2.55
N GLY A 495 -13.55 -14.48 -3.28
CA GLY A 495 -14.55 -15.38 -3.86
C GLY A 495 -15.13 -14.92 -5.21
N SER A 496 -14.95 -13.66 -5.61
CA SER A 496 -15.25 -13.19 -6.96
C SER A 496 -14.21 -13.75 -7.92
N ARG A 497 -14.63 -14.34 -9.05
CA ARG A 497 -13.68 -15.02 -9.95
C ARG A 497 -13.99 -14.86 -11.44
N ALA A 498 -12.94 -14.98 -12.25
CA ALA A 498 -13.01 -15.07 -13.69
C ALA A 498 -11.88 -15.90 -14.31
N PHE A 499 -12.06 -16.32 -15.54
CA PHE A 499 -11.05 -16.96 -16.36
C PHE A 499 -11.12 -16.43 -17.79
N TYR A 500 -10.00 -15.85 -18.25
CA TYR A 500 -9.79 -15.40 -19.60
C TYR A 500 -9.08 -16.48 -20.42
N ARG A 501 -9.54 -16.73 -21.65
CA ARG A 501 -8.79 -17.47 -22.66
C ARG A 501 -9.18 -17.03 -24.08
N ASP A 502 -8.18 -16.65 -24.88
CA ASP A 502 -8.30 -16.37 -26.32
C ASP A 502 -9.51 -15.48 -26.66
N GLY A 503 -9.58 -14.28 -26.07
CA GLY A 503 -10.69 -13.34 -26.26
C GLY A 503 -11.91 -13.61 -25.38
N TRP A 504 -12.12 -14.82 -24.87
CA TRP A 504 -13.29 -15.15 -24.03
C TRP A 504 -13.01 -14.97 -22.54
N LEU A 505 -14.02 -14.48 -21.81
CA LEU A 505 -13.99 -14.34 -20.35
C LEU A 505 -15.22 -15.00 -19.75
N ALA A 506 -15.04 -16.04 -18.94
CA ALA A 506 -16.08 -16.55 -18.06
C ALA A 506 -15.89 -15.96 -16.67
N ASN A 507 -16.95 -15.44 -16.04
CA ASN A 507 -16.85 -14.84 -14.72
C ASN A 507 -18.12 -15.06 -13.89
N THR A 508 -18.02 -14.86 -12.57
CA THR A 508 -19.20 -14.89 -11.70
C THR A 508 -19.89 -13.51 -11.66
N ALA A 509 -21.22 -13.50 -11.64
CA ALA A 509 -22.01 -12.30 -11.39
C ALA A 509 -21.71 -11.71 -9.99
N VAL A 510 -21.92 -10.41 -9.84
CA VAL A 510 -21.77 -9.72 -8.55
C VAL A 510 -23.13 -9.63 -7.87
N THR A 511 -23.31 -10.36 -6.76
CA THR A 511 -24.56 -10.36 -5.96
C THR A 511 -24.37 -9.76 -4.58
N TRP A 512 -23.23 -9.13 -4.33
CA TRP A 512 -22.85 -8.46 -3.10
C TRP A 512 -22.42 -7.03 -3.43
N GLN A 513 -22.31 -6.17 -2.44
CA GLN A 513 -21.95 -4.77 -2.64
C GLN A 513 -20.57 -4.48 -2.05
N PRO A 514 -19.61 -3.93 -2.81
CA PRO A 514 -18.25 -3.68 -2.32
C PRO A 514 -18.16 -2.62 -1.22
N TRP A 515 -19.20 -1.81 -1.05
CA TRP A 515 -19.38 -0.86 0.06
C TRP A 515 -20.19 -1.45 1.24
N SER A 516 -20.26 -2.77 1.36
CA SER A 516 -21.02 -3.45 2.41
C SER A 516 -20.27 -4.69 2.91
N LEU A 517 -20.76 -5.27 4.00
CA LEU A 517 -20.19 -6.50 4.54
C LEU A 517 -20.26 -7.64 3.53
N ASN A 518 -19.13 -8.30 3.33
CA ASN A 518 -19.03 -9.40 2.38
C ASN A 518 -19.52 -10.71 3.00
N ASP A 519 -20.81 -10.99 2.89
CA ASP A 519 -21.45 -12.23 3.38
C ASP A 519 -22.18 -12.94 2.23
N TYR A 520 -21.44 -13.76 1.47
CA TYR A 520 -22.00 -14.59 0.41
C TYR A 520 -21.24 -15.91 0.22
N ASN A 521 -21.92 -16.89 -0.37
CA ASN A 521 -21.29 -18.14 -0.78
C ASN A 521 -20.76 -18.01 -2.23
N PRO A 522 -19.43 -18.01 -2.44
CA PRO A 522 -18.86 -17.83 -3.78
C PRO A 522 -19.17 -18.99 -4.72
N LEU A 523 -19.52 -20.18 -4.20
CA LEU A 523 -19.81 -21.35 -5.01
C LEU A 523 -21.19 -21.30 -5.66
N THR A 524 -22.11 -20.46 -5.16
CA THR A 524 -23.48 -20.36 -5.66
C THR A 524 -23.70 -19.20 -6.63
N LEU A 525 -22.66 -18.41 -6.92
CA LEU A 525 -22.78 -17.27 -7.82
C LEU A 525 -23.08 -17.74 -9.26
N PRO A 526 -24.06 -17.13 -9.94
CA PRO A 526 -24.29 -17.37 -11.36
C PRO A 526 -23.05 -17.04 -12.17
N TRP A 527 -22.80 -17.82 -13.22
CA TRP A 527 -21.75 -17.52 -14.19
C TRP A 527 -22.29 -16.73 -15.38
N GLU A 528 -21.42 -15.91 -15.92
CA GLU A 528 -21.58 -15.08 -17.10
C GLU A 528 -20.44 -15.41 -18.08
N LEU A 529 -20.64 -15.08 -19.35
CA LEU A 529 -19.66 -15.31 -20.40
C LEU A 529 -19.62 -14.10 -21.35
N TYR A 530 -18.42 -13.64 -21.71
CA TYR A 530 -18.21 -12.51 -22.60
C TYR A 530 -17.16 -12.86 -23.66
N ASN A 531 -17.29 -12.29 -24.86
CA ASN A 531 -16.23 -12.30 -25.88
C ASN A 531 -15.67 -10.88 -25.98
N LEU A 532 -14.51 -10.66 -25.37
CA LEU A 532 -13.90 -9.34 -25.22
C LEU A 532 -13.31 -8.77 -26.52
N ASP A 533 -13.13 -9.61 -27.54
CA ASP A 533 -12.70 -9.14 -28.87
C ASP A 533 -13.84 -8.46 -29.62
N GLU A 534 -15.09 -8.77 -29.28
CA GLU A 534 -16.30 -8.13 -29.81
C GLU A 534 -16.99 -7.20 -28.80
N ASP A 535 -16.60 -7.26 -27.53
CA ASP A 535 -17.22 -6.54 -26.42
C ASP A 535 -16.15 -6.05 -25.45
N PHE A 536 -15.45 -5.00 -25.88
CA PHE A 536 -14.34 -4.38 -25.12
C PHE A 536 -14.74 -4.08 -23.67
N SER A 537 -15.99 -3.71 -23.45
CA SER A 537 -16.53 -3.14 -22.21
C SER A 537 -17.20 -4.15 -21.28
N GLN A 538 -17.29 -5.45 -21.65
CA GLN A 538 -17.96 -6.50 -20.86
C GLN A 538 -19.44 -6.17 -20.57
N THR A 539 -20.26 -6.10 -21.61
CA THR A 539 -21.66 -5.65 -21.58
C THR A 539 -22.68 -6.69 -22.04
N ARG A 540 -22.25 -7.67 -22.86
CA ARG A 540 -23.13 -8.64 -23.51
C ARG A 540 -22.87 -10.04 -22.96
N ASN A 541 -23.64 -10.46 -21.97
CA ASN A 541 -23.57 -11.81 -21.43
C ASN A 541 -24.08 -12.85 -22.44
N LEU A 542 -23.19 -13.74 -22.87
CA LEU A 542 -23.38 -14.80 -23.85
C LEU A 542 -23.60 -16.19 -23.24
N ALA A 543 -23.62 -16.32 -21.91
CA ALA A 543 -23.66 -17.61 -21.21
C ALA A 543 -24.80 -18.51 -21.68
N ALA A 544 -26.03 -17.97 -21.77
CA ALA A 544 -27.21 -18.72 -22.20
C ALA A 544 -27.12 -19.23 -23.65
N SER A 545 -26.43 -18.47 -24.51
CA SER A 545 -26.27 -18.79 -25.94
C SER A 545 -25.04 -19.65 -26.25
N ASN A 546 -24.08 -19.75 -25.34
CA ASN A 546 -22.81 -20.46 -25.52
C ASN A 546 -22.46 -21.32 -24.29
N PRO A 547 -23.34 -22.26 -23.86
CA PRO A 547 -23.15 -23.02 -22.63
C PRO A 547 -21.92 -23.95 -22.66
N GLU A 548 -21.56 -24.48 -23.83
CA GLU A 548 -20.37 -25.34 -23.98
C GLU A 548 -19.07 -24.54 -23.75
N LYS A 549 -18.98 -23.33 -24.33
CA LYS A 549 -17.83 -22.44 -24.11
C LYS A 549 -17.73 -22.01 -22.65
N LEU A 550 -18.86 -21.75 -22.00
CA LEU A 550 -18.87 -21.45 -20.56
C LEU A 550 -18.33 -22.63 -19.75
N ALA A 551 -18.81 -23.85 -20.00
CA ALA A 551 -18.34 -25.05 -19.29
C ALA A 551 -16.85 -25.31 -19.51
N GLU A 552 -16.33 -25.07 -20.71
CA GLU A 552 -14.90 -25.15 -21.03
C GLU A 552 -14.07 -24.22 -20.12
N LEU A 553 -14.46 -22.94 -20.02
CA LEU A 553 -13.71 -21.95 -19.24
C LEU A 553 -13.89 -22.14 -17.73
N GLN A 554 -15.03 -22.66 -17.27
CA GLN A 554 -15.22 -23.07 -15.88
C GLN A 554 -14.25 -24.20 -15.49
N ALA A 555 -14.15 -25.24 -16.32
CA ALA A 555 -13.21 -26.33 -16.09
C ALA A 555 -11.75 -25.83 -16.15
N ALA A 556 -11.44 -24.89 -17.05
CA ALA A 556 -10.14 -24.27 -17.12
C ALA A 556 -9.80 -23.44 -15.86
N PHE A 557 -10.78 -22.72 -15.31
CA PHE A 557 -10.64 -22.06 -14.02
C PHE A 557 -10.30 -23.05 -12.91
N ASP A 558 -10.99 -24.19 -12.82
CA ASP A 558 -10.74 -25.19 -11.77
C ASP A 558 -9.30 -25.75 -11.86
N VAL A 559 -8.80 -25.99 -13.07
CA VAL A 559 -7.41 -26.43 -13.30
C VAL A 559 -6.41 -25.35 -12.89
N ALA A 560 -6.64 -24.09 -13.30
CA ALA A 560 -5.77 -22.98 -12.91
C ALA A 560 -5.84 -22.74 -11.39
N GLY A 561 -7.03 -22.84 -10.80
CA GLY A 561 -7.27 -22.65 -9.38
C GLY A 561 -6.55 -23.68 -8.52
N ALA A 562 -6.53 -24.95 -8.96
CA ALA A 562 -5.72 -25.98 -8.33
C ALA A 562 -4.20 -25.75 -8.52
N ARG A 563 -3.77 -25.35 -9.72
CA ARG A 563 -2.35 -25.09 -10.03
C ARG A 563 -1.76 -23.95 -9.21
N TYR A 564 -2.52 -22.87 -9.02
CA TYR A 564 -2.03 -21.64 -8.41
C TYR A 564 -2.50 -21.42 -6.97
N ASN A 565 -3.06 -22.43 -6.30
CA ASN A 565 -3.53 -22.34 -4.91
C ASN A 565 -4.65 -21.31 -4.68
N VAL A 566 -5.60 -21.22 -5.62
CA VAL A 566 -6.79 -20.36 -5.48
C VAL A 566 -7.84 -21.04 -4.60
N LEU A 567 -7.91 -22.38 -4.65
CA LEU A 567 -8.89 -23.18 -3.94
C LEU A 567 -8.40 -23.57 -2.53
N PRO A 568 -9.30 -23.64 -1.52
CA PRO A 568 -10.75 -23.40 -1.60
C PRO A 568 -11.11 -21.91 -1.65
N LEU A 569 -12.19 -21.57 -2.37
CA LEU A 569 -12.69 -20.20 -2.45
C LEU A 569 -13.32 -19.76 -1.13
N GLN A 570 -13.00 -18.54 -0.68
CA GLN A 570 -13.61 -17.93 0.49
C GLN A 570 -13.86 -16.44 0.22
N ALA A 571 -15.05 -15.96 0.62
CA ALA A 571 -15.45 -14.57 0.44
C ALA A 571 -15.46 -13.74 1.73
N ASP A 572 -15.38 -14.39 2.89
CA ASP A 572 -15.63 -13.74 4.19
C ASP A 572 -14.45 -12.83 4.61
N TYR A 573 -14.55 -11.56 4.22
CA TYR A 573 -13.57 -10.52 4.56
C TYR A 573 -13.56 -10.24 6.07
N LEU A 574 -14.73 -10.17 6.70
CA LEU A 574 -14.87 -9.79 8.11
C LEU A 574 -14.28 -10.85 9.04
N ALA A 575 -14.49 -12.14 8.75
CA ALA A 575 -13.89 -13.20 9.55
C ALA A 575 -12.36 -13.23 9.39
N ARG A 576 -11.83 -12.83 8.23
CA ARG A 576 -10.39 -12.71 8.00
C ARG A 576 -9.75 -11.48 8.65
N LEU A 577 -10.52 -10.47 9.05
CA LEU A 577 -10.03 -9.38 9.92
C LEU A 577 -9.70 -9.84 11.35
N ASN A 578 -10.15 -11.04 11.75
CA ASN A 578 -9.77 -11.62 13.03
C ASN A 578 -8.25 -11.92 13.05
N PRO A 579 -7.47 -11.24 13.91
CA PRO A 579 -6.02 -11.43 13.95
C PRO A 579 -5.60 -12.86 14.34
N ASN A 580 -6.48 -13.65 14.97
CA ASN A 580 -6.20 -15.04 15.33
C ASN A 580 -6.11 -15.99 14.12
N ARG A 581 -6.40 -15.50 12.90
CA ARG A 581 -6.26 -16.28 11.66
C ARG A 581 -4.87 -16.20 11.04
N ARG A 582 -3.95 -15.46 11.65
CA ARG A 582 -2.57 -15.26 11.19
C ARG A 582 -1.60 -15.27 12.37
N PRO A 583 -0.29 -15.43 12.14
CA PRO A 583 0.70 -15.32 13.19
C PRO A 583 0.61 -13.99 13.94
N HIS A 584 1.00 -14.01 15.21
CA HIS A 584 1.04 -12.81 16.04
C HIS A 584 2.47 -12.36 16.28
N ALA A 585 2.72 -11.05 16.19
CA ALA A 585 4.00 -10.47 16.60
C ALA A 585 4.22 -10.59 18.12
N LEU A 586 3.13 -10.56 18.88
CA LEU A 586 3.09 -10.66 20.34
C LEU A 586 2.12 -11.78 20.76
N SER A 587 2.38 -12.44 21.88
CA SER A 587 1.41 -13.39 22.45
C SER A 587 0.06 -12.68 22.73
N PRO A 588 -1.09 -13.30 22.41
CA PRO A 588 -2.40 -12.68 22.64
C PRO A 588 -2.73 -12.46 24.12
N GLN A 589 -1.96 -13.08 25.03
CA GLN A 589 -2.03 -12.90 26.48
C GLN A 589 -0.63 -12.61 27.02
N GLY A 590 -0.52 -11.73 28.01
CA GLY A 590 0.76 -11.41 28.63
C GLY A 590 0.86 -9.96 29.09
N SER A 591 2.05 -9.63 29.62
CA SER A 591 2.41 -8.30 30.09
C SER A 591 3.64 -7.81 29.33
N TYR A 592 3.53 -6.61 28.75
CA TYR A 592 4.49 -6.03 27.83
C TYR A 592 4.96 -4.68 28.34
N VAL A 593 6.27 -4.53 28.53
CA VAL A 593 6.88 -3.32 29.09
C VAL A 593 7.50 -2.48 27.97
N TYR A 594 7.07 -1.23 27.85
CA TYR A 594 7.55 -0.26 26.87
C TYR A 594 8.24 0.91 27.58
N TYR A 595 9.20 1.52 26.89
CA TYR A 595 10.04 2.59 27.43
C TYR A 595 9.92 3.84 26.55
N PRO A 596 10.08 5.05 27.10
CA PRO A 596 10.08 6.28 26.30
C PRO A 596 11.19 6.26 25.26
N GLY A 597 10.90 6.67 24.03
CA GLY A 597 11.85 6.59 22.93
C GLY A 597 11.32 7.19 21.62
N GLU A 598 12.10 7.07 20.56
CA GLU A 598 11.68 7.41 19.18
C GLU A 598 11.00 6.22 18.47
N MET A 599 11.05 5.03 19.07
CA MET A 599 10.50 3.82 18.46
C MET A 599 8.98 3.91 18.32
N ARG A 600 8.51 3.69 17.10
CA ARG A 600 7.09 3.48 16.79
C ARG A 600 6.79 1.98 16.85
N TYR A 601 5.66 1.63 17.45
CA TYR A 601 5.15 0.27 17.45
C TYR A 601 3.89 0.22 16.58
N PRO A 602 3.94 -0.41 15.40
CA PRO A 602 2.74 -0.60 14.59
C PRO A 602 1.67 -1.37 15.34
N ILE A 603 0.40 -1.17 14.97
CA ILE A 603 -0.73 -1.82 15.65
C ILE A 603 -0.58 -3.35 15.74
N ALA A 604 0.00 -3.98 14.72
CA ALA A 604 0.23 -5.42 14.69
C ALA A 604 1.32 -5.89 15.67
N SER A 605 2.21 -4.99 16.10
CA SER A 605 3.26 -5.21 17.11
C SER A 605 2.94 -4.51 18.44
N TRP A 606 1.70 -4.07 18.62
CA TRP A 606 1.16 -3.58 19.89
C TRP A 606 0.17 -4.62 20.44
N PRO A 607 0.00 -4.78 21.77
CA PRO A 607 -0.88 -5.79 22.32
C PRO A 607 -2.30 -5.56 21.84
N ASN A 608 -2.94 -6.61 21.30
CA ASN A 608 -4.29 -6.51 20.76
C ASN A 608 -5.29 -6.34 21.92
N VAL A 609 -5.73 -5.11 22.14
CA VAL A 609 -6.61 -4.76 23.26
C VAL A 609 -8.07 -5.18 22.97
N THR A 610 -8.59 -6.10 23.78
CA THR A 610 -10.02 -6.43 23.88
C THR A 610 -10.65 -5.63 25.03
N PRO A 611 -11.96 -5.69 25.33
CA PRO A 611 -12.53 -5.01 26.51
C PRO A 611 -12.01 -5.46 27.89
N ASN A 612 -10.88 -6.16 27.99
CA ASN A 612 -10.28 -6.68 29.22
C ASN A 612 -8.75 -6.50 29.22
N TRP A 613 -8.26 -5.30 29.51
CA TRP A 613 -6.82 -5.02 29.55
C TRP A 613 -6.48 -3.87 30.49
N THR A 614 -5.20 -3.73 30.81
CA THR A 614 -4.69 -2.66 31.68
C THR A 614 -3.42 -2.02 31.11
N ALA A 615 -3.27 -0.72 31.31
CA ALA A 615 -2.03 0.04 31.12
C ALA A 615 -1.55 0.55 32.48
N GLU A 616 -0.34 0.23 32.90
CA GLU A 616 0.32 0.79 34.08
C GLU A 616 1.48 1.66 33.63
N ALA A 617 1.39 2.97 33.84
CA ALA A 617 2.48 3.90 33.61
C ALA A 617 3.17 4.25 34.92
N ARG A 618 4.48 4.00 34.99
CA ARG A 618 5.34 4.46 36.10
C ARG A 618 6.08 5.70 35.64
N LEU A 619 5.91 6.79 36.38
CA LEU A 619 6.49 8.08 36.03
C LEU A 619 6.87 8.87 37.28
N THR A 620 7.80 9.80 37.10
CA THR A 620 8.14 10.83 38.09
C THR A 620 7.59 12.15 37.61
N ALA A 621 6.64 12.72 38.36
CA ALA A 621 6.17 14.08 38.13
C ALA A 621 7.18 15.05 38.74
N SER A 622 7.77 15.90 37.90
CA SER A 622 8.72 16.95 38.30
C SER A 622 8.00 18.09 38.99
N THR A 623 6.84 18.50 38.44
CA THR A 623 6.00 19.57 38.96
C THR A 623 4.52 19.24 38.80
N ALA A 624 3.66 19.94 39.54
CA ALA A 624 2.21 19.88 39.33
C ALA A 624 1.75 20.52 38.01
N ALA A 625 2.67 21.00 37.16
CA ALA A 625 2.37 21.60 35.87
C ALA A 625 2.80 20.72 34.67
N ASP A 626 3.47 19.58 34.94
CA ASP A 626 3.99 18.69 33.89
C ASP A 626 2.90 18.32 32.89
N SER A 627 3.19 18.47 31.60
CA SER A 627 2.23 18.20 30.55
C SER A 627 2.83 17.32 29.46
N GLY A 628 1.96 16.63 28.74
CA GLY A 628 2.32 15.87 27.55
C GLY A 628 1.94 14.39 27.62
N PRO A 629 2.13 13.70 26.50
CA PRO A 629 1.69 12.32 26.32
C PRO A 629 2.56 11.35 27.13
N VAL A 630 1.92 10.46 27.88
CA VAL A 630 2.57 9.35 28.59
C VAL A 630 2.66 8.13 27.67
N PHE A 631 1.54 7.73 27.08
CA PHE A 631 1.53 6.81 25.94
C PHE A 631 0.33 7.10 25.05
N VAL A 632 0.47 6.75 23.79
CA VAL A 632 -0.57 6.89 22.77
C VAL A 632 -0.56 5.65 21.88
N MET A 633 -1.71 5.26 21.37
CA MET A 633 -1.89 4.20 20.37
C MET A 633 -2.99 4.62 19.39
N GLY A 634 -2.66 4.74 18.10
CA GLY A 634 -3.62 5.11 17.06
C GLY A 634 -3.16 6.26 16.15
N MET A 635 -4.12 7.03 15.64
CA MET A 635 -3.96 8.30 14.92
C MET A 635 -5.03 9.32 15.36
N ARG A 636 -5.06 10.51 14.76
CA ARG A 636 -6.07 11.55 15.05
C ARG A 636 -7.51 11.05 14.97
N PHE A 637 -7.76 10.19 13.99
CA PHE A 637 -9.07 9.73 13.56
C PHE A 637 -9.57 8.48 14.29
N THR A 638 -8.67 7.78 15.01
CA THR A 638 -8.99 6.59 15.81
C THR A 638 -7.84 6.30 16.77
N GLY A 639 -8.10 6.04 18.05
CA GLY A 639 -7.02 5.71 18.98
C GLY A 639 -7.38 5.87 20.45
N TYR A 640 -6.37 5.75 21.30
CA TYR A 640 -6.43 6.05 22.71
C TYR A 640 -5.07 6.47 23.26
N GLY A 641 -5.04 7.08 24.44
CA GLY A 641 -3.80 7.45 25.09
C GLY A 641 -3.99 8.00 26.50
N LEU A 642 -2.92 7.93 27.28
CA LEU A 642 -2.76 8.58 28.58
C LEU A 642 -1.83 9.78 28.41
N ALA A 643 -2.23 10.92 28.96
CA ALA A 643 -1.43 12.14 29.00
C ALA A 643 -1.50 12.77 30.39
N LEU A 644 -0.53 13.64 30.69
CA LEU A 644 -0.65 14.64 31.74
C LEU A 644 -1.10 15.96 31.11
N GLU A 645 -2.12 16.58 31.70
CA GLU A 645 -2.59 17.92 31.35
C GLU A 645 -2.47 18.81 32.59
N GLN A 646 -1.42 19.66 32.64
CA GLN A 646 -1.10 20.47 33.82
C GLN A 646 -1.04 19.61 35.10
N GLY A 647 -0.24 18.55 35.04
CA GLY A 647 -0.05 17.57 36.11
C GLY A 647 -1.22 16.60 36.31
N VAL A 648 -2.37 16.79 35.67
CA VAL A 648 -3.56 15.94 35.83
C VAL A 648 -3.49 14.75 34.87
N PRO A 649 -3.53 13.49 35.34
CA PRO A 649 -3.68 12.34 34.47
C PRO A 649 -5.02 12.35 33.73
N VAL A 650 -4.96 12.22 32.40
CA VAL A 650 -6.11 12.18 31.50
C VAL A 650 -5.94 11.01 30.54
N PHE A 651 -6.91 10.09 30.57
CA PHE A 651 -7.00 9.04 29.56
C PHE A 651 -8.13 9.35 28.58
N THR A 652 -7.83 9.29 27.29
CA THR A 652 -8.81 9.48 26.22
C THR A 652 -8.89 8.22 25.36
N TYR A 653 -10.11 7.75 25.14
CA TYR A 653 -10.45 6.70 24.18
C TYR A 653 -11.32 7.34 23.09
N ASN A 654 -10.82 7.34 21.85
CA ASN A 654 -11.40 8.03 20.70
C ASN A 654 -11.41 7.10 19.48
N PRO A 655 -12.24 6.04 19.49
CA PRO A 655 -12.15 4.98 18.50
C PRO A 655 -12.58 5.39 17.08
N THR A 656 -13.38 6.44 16.94
CA THR A 656 -13.99 6.84 15.66
C THR A 656 -13.73 8.30 15.30
N GLY A 657 -12.93 9.03 16.10
CA GLY A 657 -12.67 10.46 15.89
C GLY A 657 -13.80 11.38 16.33
N ARG A 658 -15.03 10.85 16.40
CA ARG A 658 -16.27 11.55 16.73
C ARG A 658 -16.38 11.88 18.22
N PRO A 659 -16.85 13.09 18.58
CA PRO A 659 -17.09 13.44 19.98
C PRO A 659 -18.06 12.53 20.72
N GLN A 660 -19.02 11.91 20.02
CA GLN A 660 -20.10 11.10 20.61
C GLN A 660 -19.62 9.74 21.13
N GLU A 661 -18.62 9.13 20.47
CA GLU A 661 -18.00 7.86 20.89
C GLU A 661 -16.71 8.09 21.70
N ARG A 662 -16.32 9.35 21.94
CA ARG A 662 -15.13 9.69 22.69
C ARG A 662 -15.40 9.62 24.19
N MET A 663 -14.63 8.79 24.88
CA MET A 663 -14.62 8.74 26.34
C MET A 663 -13.35 9.42 26.87
N THR A 664 -13.50 10.27 27.88
CA THR A 664 -12.36 10.88 28.59
C THR A 664 -12.52 10.64 30.09
N VAL A 665 -11.50 10.06 30.71
CA VAL A 665 -11.43 9.83 32.15
C VAL A 665 -10.30 10.72 32.70
N ARG A 666 -10.67 11.67 33.55
CA ARG A 666 -9.76 12.68 34.11
C ARG A 666 -9.66 12.52 35.62
N ALA A 667 -8.43 12.46 36.14
CA ALA A 667 -8.21 12.49 37.58
C ALA A 667 -8.68 13.82 38.19
N PRO A 668 -9.14 13.84 39.46
CA PRO A 668 -9.72 15.03 40.08
C PRO A 668 -8.69 16.10 40.46
N ALA A 669 -7.40 15.76 40.48
CA ALA A 669 -6.33 16.67 40.88
C ALA A 669 -5.01 16.35 40.15
N PRO A 670 -4.08 17.32 40.08
CA PRO A 670 -2.71 17.07 39.60
C PRO A 670 -1.96 16.07 40.49
N LEU A 671 -1.01 15.36 39.90
CA LEU A 671 -0.04 14.56 40.65
C LEU A 671 0.84 15.46 41.54
N ALA A 672 1.22 14.95 42.70
CA ALA A 672 2.24 15.59 43.51
C ALA A 672 3.61 15.43 42.84
N ALA A 673 4.60 16.23 43.24
CA ALA A 673 5.96 15.98 42.79
C ALA A 673 6.47 14.66 43.40
N GLY A 674 7.03 13.77 42.57
CA GLY A 674 7.52 12.47 43.00
C GLY A 674 7.13 11.31 42.06
N GLU A 675 7.44 10.09 42.50
CA GLU A 675 7.14 8.86 41.78
C GLU A 675 5.65 8.50 41.94
N HIS A 676 5.02 8.15 40.82
CA HIS A 676 3.61 7.75 40.76
C HIS A 676 3.42 6.55 39.83
N THR A 677 2.42 5.74 40.17
CA THR A 677 1.85 4.73 39.27
C THR A 677 0.47 5.16 38.82
N VAL A 678 0.30 5.40 37.51
CA VAL A 678 -1.00 5.71 36.90
C VAL A 678 -1.48 4.50 36.13
N THR A 679 -2.64 3.96 36.49
CA THR A 679 -3.21 2.76 35.86
C THR A 679 -4.51 3.08 35.15
N VAL A 680 -4.64 2.64 33.90
CA VAL A 680 -5.90 2.62 33.15
C VAL A 680 -6.34 1.18 32.99
N ALA A 681 -7.60 0.88 33.27
CA ALA A 681 -8.17 -0.45 33.08
C ALA A 681 -9.44 -0.37 32.23
N PHE A 682 -9.48 -1.15 31.15
CA PHE A 682 -10.71 -1.47 30.42
C PHE A 682 -11.27 -2.74 31.04
N ARG A 683 -12.51 -2.66 31.54
CA ARG A 683 -13.23 -3.80 32.10
C ARG A 683 -14.50 -4.06 31.29
N PRO A 684 -14.82 -5.33 30.95
CA PRO A 684 -16.05 -5.62 30.25
C PRO A 684 -17.26 -5.21 31.10
N GLU A 685 -18.21 -4.48 30.52
CA GLU A 685 -19.45 -4.09 31.19
C GLU A 685 -20.64 -4.30 30.25
N GLY A 686 -21.33 -5.43 30.41
CA GLY A 686 -22.39 -5.84 29.48
C GLY A 686 -21.86 -6.05 28.07
N ARG A 687 -22.35 -5.26 27.10
CA ARG A 687 -21.85 -5.25 25.70
C ARG A 687 -20.76 -4.19 25.46
N GLY A 688 -20.52 -3.34 26.44
CA GLY A 688 -19.59 -2.21 26.34
C GLY A 688 -18.40 -2.35 27.26
N VAL A 689 -17.91 -1.20 27.72
CA VAL A 689 -16.67 -1.11 28.48
C VAL A 689 -16.73 -0.07 29.58
N ARG A 690 -16.16 -0.40 30.73
CA ARG A 690 -15.84 0.53 31.81
C ARG A 690 -14.36 0.87 31.79
N LEU A 691 -14.05 2.15 31.62
CA LEU A 691 -12.72 2.72 31.76
C LEU A 691 -12.53 3.18 33.20
N ALA A 692 -11.53 2.64 33.89
CA ALA A 692 -11.15 3.06 35.24
C ALA A 692 -9.74 3.63 35.24
N LEU A 693 -9.56 4.81 35.84
CA LEU A 693 -8.28 5.47 36.06
C LEU A 693 -7.94 5.40 37.54
N SER A 694 -6.76 4.90 37.86
CA SER A 694 -6.23 4.81 39.22
C SER A 694 -4.90 5.53 39.33
N VAL A 695 -4.64 6.12 40.49
CA VAL A 695 -3.36 6.71 40.89
C VAL A 695 -2.91 6.02 42.16
N ASP A 696 -1.70 5.46 42.16
CA ASP A 696 -1.07 4.77 43.28
C ASP A 696 -1.98 3.68 43.89
N GLY A 697 -2.64 2.92 43.01
CA GLY A 697 -3.54 1.81 43.36
C GLY A 697 -4.96 2.22 43.78
N THR A 698 -5.26 3.51 43.84
CA THR A 698 -6.61 4.01 44.19
C THR A 698 -7.34 4.46 42.93
N GLU A 699 -8.54 3.93 42.67
CA GLU A 699 -9.40 4.40 41.58
C GLU A 699 -9.85 5.84 41.87
N VAL A 700 -9.51 6.77 40.98
CA VAL A 700 -9.80 8.21 41.15
C VAL A 700 -10.85 8.73 40.18
N ALA A 701 -11.07 8.03 39.06
CA ALA A 701 -12.08 8.39 38.08
C ALA A 701 -12.47 7.17 37.23
N ALA A 702 -13.69 7.17 36.70
CA ALA A 702 -14.15 6.14 35.77
C ALA A 702 -15.21 6.68 34.81
N ALA A 703 -15.38 6.04 33.66
CA ALA A 703 -16.45 6.26 32.71
C ALA A 703 -16.88 4.93 32.08
N SER A 704 -18.15 4.82 31.69
CA SER A 704 -18.70 3.64 31.01
C SER A 704 -19.38 4.04 29.71
N ASP A 705 -19.29 3.16 28.71
CA ASP A 705 -20.07 3.21 27.47
C ASP A 705 -20.62 1.80 27.23
N ASP A 706 -21.82 1.70 26.67
CA ASP A 706 -22.48 0.42 26.38
C ASP A 706 -21.96 -0.23 25.08
N ARG A 707 -21.02 0.43 24.39
CA ARG A 707 -20.35 -0.01 23.17
C ARG A 707 -18.84 -0.08 23.36
N PHE A 708 -18.20 -0.96 22.59
CA PHE A 708 -16.76 -1.01 22.43
C PHE A 708 -16.42 -1.07 20.95
N TYR A 709 -15.53 -0.19 20.52
CA TYR A 709 -15.04 -0.11 19.16
C TYR A 709 -13.55 -0.45 19.11
N ARG A 710 -13.20 -1.39 18.24
CA ARG A 710 -11.80 -1.74 18.04
C ARG A 710 -11.09 -0.59 17.32
N VAL A 711 -9.88 -0.25 17.77
CA VAL A 711 -8.98 0.63 17.02
C VAL A 711 -8.28 -0.22 15.96
N PHE A 712 -8.31 0.22 14.71
CA PHE A 712 -7.86 -0.59 13.55
C PHE A 712 -6.57 -0.08 12.90
N ALA A 713 -6.02 1.06 13.35
CA ALA A 713 -4.88 1.66 12.69
C ALA A 713 -4.09 2.59 13.61
N GLY A 714 -2.94 3.04 13.09
CA GLY A 714 -2.01 3.93 13.78
C GLY A 714 -0.85 3.19 14.45
N ASN A 715 0.01 3.95 15.12
CA ASN A 715 1.15 3.46 15.86
C ASN A 715 1.01 3.78 17.35
N ALA A 716 1.69 2.98 18.18
CA ALA A 716 1.95 3.32 19.56
C ALA A 716 3.30 4.00 19.77
N LEU A 717 3.32 4.94 20.71
CA LEU A 717 4.48 5.72 21.13
C LEU A 717 4.43 5.93 22.65
N ILE A 718 5.60 5.90 23.31
CA ILE A 718 5.74 6.21 24.74
C ILE A 718 6.42 7.56 24.91
N GLY A 719 5.81 8.42 25.72
CA GLY A 719 6.33 9.74 26.06
C GLY A 719 6.24 10.76 24.94
N ARG A 720 5.47 10.51 23.86
CA ARG A 720 5.43 11.35 22.65
C ARG A 720 4.06 11.43 22.02
N PRO A 721 3.76 12.52 21.29
CA PRO A 721 2.48 12.66 20.63
C PRO A 721 2.48 11.80 19.37
N MET A 722 1.30 11.24 19.12
CA MET A 722 0.99 10.37 17.99
C MET A 722 0.96 11.14 16.67
N ILE A 723 0.24 12.27 16.69
CA ILE A 723 0.28 13.26 15.64
C ILE A 723 1.45 14.16 15.97
N ASP A 724 2.26 14.54 14.98
CA ASP A 724 3.07 15.74 15.13
C ASP A 724 2.16 16.97 15.09
N ASP A 725 1.41 17.14 16.18
CA ASP A 725 0.66 18.34 16.49
C ASP A 725 1.67 19.49 16.57
N ARG A 726 1.61 20.40 15.61
CA ARG A 726 2.51 21.56 15.53
C ARG A 726 2.50 22.41 16.81
N THR A 727 1.48 22.27 17.63
CA THR A 727 1.22 23.11 18.82
C THR A 727 1.42 22.40 20.17
N GLY A 728 1.45 21.06 20.19
CA GLY A 728 1.56 20.26 21.41
C GLY A 728 3.00 19.95 21.87
N PRO A 729 3.20 19.58 23.14
CA PRO A 729 4.53 19.25 23.67
C PRO A 729 5.13 18.05 22.94
N MET A 730 6.42 18.14 22.61
CA MET A 730 7.14 17.09 21.86
C MET A 730 7.34 15.80 22.66
N ARG A 731 7.41 15.94 23.99
CA ARG A 731 7.59 14.84 24.95
C ARG A 731 6.74 15.11 26.19
N CYS A 732 6.53 14.12 27.04
CA CYS A 732 6.09 14.41 28.40
C CYS A 732 7.15 15.25 29.12
N ASP A 733 6.71 16.26 29.86
CA ASP A 733 7.56 16.97 30.84
C ASP A 733 7.92 16.08 32.04
N CYS A 734 7.13 15.02 32.26
CA CYS A 734 7.38 13.98 33.25
C CYS A 734 8.47 13.01 32.81
N ASP A 735 9.18 12.41 33.78
CA ASP A 735 10.12 11.32 33.49
C ASP A 735 9.39 9.97 33.54
N ILE A 736 9.20 9.33 32.39
CA ILE A 736 8.48 8.06 32.28
C ILE A 736 9.47 6.91 32.43
N THR A 737 9.35 6.14 33.51
CA THR A 737 10.19 4.96 33.72
C THR A 737 9.83 3.86 32.72
N ASN A 738 8.55 3.51 32.63
CA ASN A 738 8.01 2.57 31.64
C ASN A 738 6.47 2.60 31.63
N VAL A 739 5.90 1.99 30.60
CA VAL A 739 4.48 1.68 30.48
C VAL A 739 4.31 0.19 30.28
N THR A 740 3.57 -0.46 31.16
CA THR A 740 3.27 -1.89 31.09
C THR A 740 1.85 -2.10 30.60
N ILE A 741 1.69 -2.78 29.47
CA ILE A 741 0.39 -3.16 28.90
C ILE A 741 0.14 -4.63 29.21
N THR A 742 -0.94 -4.94 29.94
CA THR A 742 -1.31 -6.32 30.29
C THR A 742 -2.65 -6.67 29.66
N ILE A 743 -2.66 -7.74 28.86
CA ILE A 743 -3.86 -8.35 28.29
C ILE A 743 -4.28 -9.50 29.19
N ASN A 744 -5.51 -9.42 29.72
CA ASN A 744 -6.03 -10.29 30.78
C ASN A 744 -6.90 -11.44 30.24
#